data_AF-A0A381X4T2-F1
#
_entry.id   AF-A0A381X4T2-F1
#
_cell.length_a   1.000
_cell.length_b   1.000
_cell.length_c   1.000
_cell.angle_alpha   90.00
_cell.angle_beta   90.00
_cell.angle_gamma   90.00
#
_symmetry.space_group_name_H-M   'P 1'
#
loop_
_entity.id
_entity.type
_entity.pdbx_description
1 polymer ?
#
loop_
_entity_poly.entity_id
_entity_poly.type
_entity_poly.pdbx_seq_one_letter_code
_entity_poly.pdbx_strand_id
1 'polypeptide(L)'
;MIRRFTVLLLGLSIIPLVALGQAPPKRIVPAIRVKPGVPTKRIRSLPAKGAITAPARIPRPVIAPDGNGTPPAVRKVRIPAKPKTPQEKLHAALTAVKFDRTPDGILNALDELTKKAKPQKDKAKTAVERFRRLANAGRWDELGEHIQSLPFDGSAEKAYRHLVASLLRAPATGTSASRPLNSAPPIPGGSKVTSLPAGKPRPMLTQEDFVEILKLSPNEPIETDVAALGNLLRGVGQANLSRLAKQLETGIGQFGGDQPDGRKRVAQLLQPLADKSQAEIALKFVPDSDEDWVLEMRADLLHKLWSGQPSPPNLSAAWRANEKLIATIEDDAKRLDGIKRGFTLVAKLPKTKANEWMSKQFREGGPGLKLIQLVQSDVQRNVRSANFSARGENLRSLKQIIDALLDESSSNLAKWKLPLTIAAEAWLVEAENTAKYYRATVTRSNMTVYNPVYEQQRIMAQQNSSRYKPIAPALVIEHAPGADWLAALPESRRTRVMAALAETLLKNRKIVEALDEIERLAKLDPISAKRITNILLGGWAQSRNPNGGAKPSMPTVGMSVYIPPRPSGTPLTRAKQKRNLRELGQILERLTKLPIDPPEPRTIVAAFEGAHSFAEVYKPDDIRSVFGKPEKMPVESLATLVNSMRQRLATSWRAPQIQQQAGTKRGEPQIKAEVLAGYDTLLELINAGLKAKPDVWQLKLQQAAANFDLAEYQYGNKAELEVYVKHREAAFEGFSEAAALYTLQTSVTADKPSVLVFQLWFNANLGASDLSY
;
A
#
# COMPACT_ATOMS: atom_id res chain seq x y z
N MET A 1 68.74 0.36 -3.73
CA MET A 1 69.32 1.55 -3.06
C MET A 1 68.39 1.88 -1.89
N ILE A 2 68.63 1.40 -0.67
CA ILE A 2 69.64 1.88 0.30
C ILE A 2 69.47 3.39 0.61
N ARG A 3 68.80 3.74 1.71
CA ARG A 3 69.45 4.19 2.97
C ARG A 3 68.45 4.25 4.14
N ARG A 4 68.90 3.75 5.30
CA ARG A 4 68.35 4.07 6.64
C ARG A 4 69.00 5.37 7.14
N PHE A 5 68.54 5.88 8.29
CA PHE A 5 69.21 6.62 9.40
C PHE A 5 68.22 7.67 9.97
N THR A 6 68.18 8.07 11.25
CA THR A 6 68.54 7.45 12.56
C THR A 6 67.88 8.27 13.69
N VAL A 7 67.74 7.68 14.88
CA VAL A 7 67.21 8.28 16.13
C VAL A 7 68.06 9.46 16.63
N LEU A 8 67.43 10.43 17.30
CA LEU A 8 68.10 11.23 18.34
C LEU A 8 67.13 11.58 19.49
N LEU A 9 67.67 11.70 20.70
CA LEU A 9 67.01 11.62 22.00
C LEU A 9 67.73 12.61 22.93
N LEU A 10 67.02 13.41 23.74
CA LEU A 10 67.41 13.97 25.08
C LEU A 10 66.62 15.25 25.44
N GLY A 11 66.36 15.45 26.75
CA GLY A 11 65.77 16.69 27.29
C GLY A 11 65.00 16.52 28.61
N LEU A 12 65.70 16.22 29.72
CA LEU A 12 65.13 15.96 31.06
C LEU A 12 65.35 17.15 32.02
N SER A 13 64.33 17.55 32.79
CA SER A 13 64.36 18.33 34.06
C SER A 13 62.89 18.50 34.55
N ILE A 14 62.37 18.01 35.69
CA ILE A 14 62.78 17.87 37.11
C ILE A 14 62.48 19.13 37.99
N ILE A 15 61.27 19.14 38.59
CA ILE A 15 60.94 19.33 40.05
C ILE A 15 61.32 20.69 40.72
N PRO A 16 60.41 21.39 41.46
CA PRO A 16 60.01 20.94 42.82
C PRO A 16 58.55 21.14 43.32
N LEU A 17 58.33 20.52 44.50
CA LEU A 17 57.13 20.43 45.35
C LEU A 17 56.54 21.78 45.81
N VAL A 18 55.23 21.78 46.13
CA VAL A 18 54.71 21.97 47.51
C VAL A 18 53.45 21.10 47.69
N ALA A 19 53.27 20.48 48.86
CA ALA A 19 52.04 19.81 49.27
C ALA A 19 51.55 20.35 50.61
N LEU A 20 50.24 20.60 50.79
CA LEU A 20 49.62 20.71 52.12
C LEU A 20 48.07 20.69 52.08
N GLY A 21 47.47 20.02 53.07
CA GLY A 21 46.15 20.38 53.61
C GLY A 21 44.90 19.72 53.01
N GLN A 22 44.50 18.55 53.53
CA GLN A 22 43.08 18.16 53.54
C GLN A 22 42.38 18.73 54.78
N ALA A 23 41.14 19.20 54.61
CA ALA A 23 40.17 19.35 55.70
C ALA A 23 38.74 19.11 55.15
N PRO A 24 37.86 18.35 55.85
CA PRO A 24 36.57 17.93 55.29
C PRO A 24 35.40 18.87 55.67
N PRO A 25 34.40 19.06 54.79
CA PRO A 25 33.15 19.73 55.16
C PRO A 25 32.23 18.84 55.99
N LYS A 26 31.63 19.46 57.01
CA LYS A 26 30.85 18.89 58.12
C LYS A 26 29.67 17.99 57.70
N ARG A 27 29.47 16.93 58.49
CA ARG A 27 28.29 16.05 58.51
C ARG A 27 27.08 16.79 59.08
N ILE A 28 26.08 17.10 58.26
CA ILE A 28 24.75 17.52 58.72
C ILE A 28 23.83 16.28 58.75
N VAL A 29 23.07 16.13 59.84
CA VAL A 29 22.19 14.98 60.07
C VAL A 29 20.84 15.21 59.38
N PRO A 30 20.34 14.29 58.53
CA PRO A 30 18.97 14.35 58.03
C PRO A 30 17.99 13.87 59.11
N ALA A 31 17.02 14.71 59.43
CA ALA A 31 15.93 14.37 60.33
C ALA A 31 14.91 13.41 59.69
N ILE A 32 14.39 12.51 60.53
CA ILE A 32 13.04 11.90 60.50
C ILE A 32 12.55 11.32 59.15
N ARG A 33 12.52 9.98 59.14
CA ARG A 33 11.94 9.09 58.13
C ARG A 33 10.43 9.28 57.96
N VAL A 34 9.99 9.95 56.89
CA VAL A 34 8.59 9.91 56.41
C VAL A 34 8.48 8.89 55.27
N LYS A 35 7.53 7.95 55.38
CA LYS A 35 7.27 6.93 54.35
C LYS A 35 6.53 7.55 53.15
N PRO A 36 6.99 7.39 51.90
CA PRO A 36 6.17 7.72 50.73
C PRO A 36 4.96 6.78 50.64
N GLY A 37 3.75 7.33 50.60
CA GLY A 37 2.53 6.57 50.38
C GLY A 37 2.44 6.04 48.94
N VAL A 38 1.78 4.89 48.78
CA VAL A 38 1.52 4.26 47.47
C VAL A 38 0.67 5.20 46.59
N PRO A 39 1.05 5.46 45.32
CA PRO A 39 0.23 6.26 44.42
C PRO A 39 -1.05 5.51 44.02
N THR A 40 -2.19 6.14 44.30
CA THR A 40 -3.52 5.61 43.94
C THR A 40 -3.76 5.70 42.43
N LYS A 41 -4.44 4.68 41.86
CA LYS A 41 -4.79 4.66 40.43
C LYS A 41 -5.79 5.77 40.10
N ARG A 42 -5.54 6.50 39.01
CA ARG A 42 -6.49 7.47 38.45
C ARG A 42 -7.83 6.81 38.10
N ILE A 43 -8.89 7.26 38.76
CA ILE A 43 -10.28 7.04 38.35
C ILE A 43 -10.56 7.95 37.14
N ARG A 44 -11.26 7.43 36.13
CA ARG A 44 -11.80 8.25 35.03
C ARG A 44 -13.20 8.74 35.39
N SER A 45 -13.47 10.01 35.14
CA SER A 45 -14.74 10.68 35.40
C SER A 45 -15.89 10.17 34.52
N LEU A 46 -17.08 10.13 35.12
CA LEU A 46 -18.38 10.10 34.44
C LEU A 46 -18.89 11.54 34.23
N PRO A 47 -19.69 11.81 33.18
CA PRO A 47 -20.59 12.97 33.16
C PRO A 47 -21.91 12.69 33.91
N ALA A 48 -22.69 13.74 34.15
CA ALA A 48 -23.68 13.82 35.23
C ALA A 48 -25.07 13.17 34.98
N LYS A 49 -25.83 13.01 36.06
CA LYS A 49 -27.23 12.56 36.12
C LYS A 49 -28.22 13.74 36.18
N GLY A 50 -29.41 13.55 35.59
CA GLY A 50 -30.71 13.79 36.24
C GLY A 50 -31.58 12.55 35.94
N ALA A 51 -32.11 11.76 36.89
CA ALA A 51 -33.10 12.08 37.94
C ALA A 51 -34.48 12.34 37.30
N ILE A 52 -35.62 11.70 37.64
CA ILE A 52 -36.06 10.77 38.73
C ILE A 52 -37.13 9.81 38.08
N THR A 53 -37.26 8.50 38.38
CA THR A 53 -38.15 7.88 39.40
C THR A 53 -37.90 6.36 39.58
N ALA A 54 -38.24 5.83 40.75
CA ALA A 54 -38.20 4.41 41.17
C ALA A 54 -39.64 3.78 41.11
N PRO A 55 -39.90 2.49 41.47
CA PRO A 55 -39.03 1.46 42.04
C PRO A 55 -39.06 0.07 41.31
N ALA A 56 -38.40 -0.92 41.89
CA ALA A 56 -38.03 -2.18 41.23
C ALA A 56 -39.07 -3.33 41.34
N ARG A 57 -39.17 -4.11 40.26
CA ARG A 57 -39.41 -5.57 40.30
C ARG A 57 -38.89 -6.24 39.03
N ILE A 58 -38.29 -7.43 39.18
CA ILE A 58 -37.61 -8.18 38.11
C ILE A 58 -38.62 -8.86 37.17
N PRO A 59 -38.46 -8.78 35.83
CA PRO A 59 -39.06 -9.71 34.89
C PRO A 59 -38.05 -10.44 33.99
N ARG A 60 -38.53 -11.53 33.37
CA ARG A 60 -37.80 -12.49 32.53
C ARG A 60 -37.61 -12.01 31.08
N PRO A 61 -36.66 -12.56 30.30
CA PRO A 61 -36.50 -12.27 28.87
C PRO A 61 -37.40 -13.15 27.96
N VAL A 62 -38.20 -12.51 27.11
CA VAL A 62 -39.18 -13.06 26.14
C VAL A 62 -39.43 -11.96 25.08
N ILE A 63 -39.58 -12.13 23.76
CA ILE A 63 -39.29 -13.18 22.75
C ILE A 63 -39.17 -12.43 21.38
N ALA A 64 -38.36 -12.84 20.38
CA ALA A 64 -38.81 -13.33 19.06
C ALA A 64 -37.68 -13.20 17.99
N PRO A 65 -37.77 -13.86 16.80
CA PRO A 65 -38.61 -15.02 16.45
C PRO A 65 -37.86 -16.23 15.83
N ASP A 66 -38.55 -17.37 15.84
CA ASP A 66 -38.63 -18.39 14.79
C ASP A 66 -37.38 -19.18 14.37
N GLY A 67 -36.76 -19.83 15.36
CA GLY A 67 -36.19 -21.16 15.14
C GLY A 67 -37.28 -22.23 15.26
N ASN A 68 -37.79 -22.76 14.15
CA ASN A 68 -38.79 -23.84 14.13
C ASN A 68 -38.20 -25.19 14.59
N GLY A 69 -38.02 -25.34 15.90
CA GLY A 69 -37.68 -26.59 16.56
C GLY A 69 -38.90 -27.49 16.70
N THR A 70 -39.10 -28.40 15.74
CA THR A 70 -40.11 -29.47 15.86
C THR A 70 -39.80 -30.36 17.09
N PRO A 71 -40.81 -31.01 17.71
CA PRO A 71 -40.66 -31.73 18.99
C PRO A 71 -39.63 -32.86 18.93
N PRO A 72 -39.15 -33.38 20.09
CA PRO A 72 -38.22 -34.51 20.11
C PRO A 72 -38.85 -35.71 19.41
N ALA A 73 -38.40 -35.98 18.19
CA ALA A 73 -38.83 -37.14 17.45
C ALA A 73 -38.47 -38.38 18.26
N VAL A 74 -39.52 -39.12 18.65
CA VAL A 74 -39.50 -40.54 18.97
C VAL A 74 -38.31 -41.17 18.25
N ARG A 75 -37.41 -41.80 19.01
CA ARG A 75 -36.22 -42.51 18.51
C ARG A 75 -36.64 -43.29 17.27
N LYS A 76 -36.43 -42.74 16.07
CA LYS A 76 -36.88 -43.37 14.83
C LYS A 76 -36.18 -44.70 14.85
N VAL A 77 -36.95 -45.77 15.06
CA VAL A 77 -36.50 -47.13 14.82
C VAL A 77 -35.88 -47.02 13.45
N ARG A 78 -34.56 -47.20 13.41
CA ARG A 78 -33.79 -47.06 12.18
C ARG A 78 -34.31 -48.19 11.32
N ILE A 79 -35.31 -47.89 10.48
CA ILE A 79 -35.83 -48.79 9.46
C ILE A 79 -34.55 -49.28 8.79
N PRO A 80 -34.22 -50.58 8.94
CA PRO A 80 -32.91 -51.05 8.54
C PRO A 80 -32.78 -50.69 7.07
N ALA A 81 -31.78 -49.86 6.76
CA ALA A 81 -31.62 -49.31 5.42
C ALA A 81 -31.69 -50.48 4.45
N LYS A 82 -32.70 -50.47 3.57
CA LYS A 82 -33.11 -51.61 2.73
C LYS A 82 -31.83 -52.27 2.21
N PRO A 83 -31.60 -53.57 2.50
CA PRO A 83 -30.26 -54.14 2.44
C PRO A 83 -29.67 -53.88 1.07
N LYS A 84 -28.59 -53.08 1.03
CA LYS A 84 -28.07 -52.53 -0.23
C LYS A 84 -27.99 -53.63 -1.28
N THR A 85 -28.62 -53.39 -2.43
CA THR A 85 -28.64 -54.39 -3.51
C THR A 85 -27.20 -54.73 -3.93
N PRO A 86 -26.94 -55.91 -4.51
CA PRO A 86 -25.62 -56.23 -5.04
C PRO A 86 -25.06 -55.15 -5.97
N GLN A 87 -25.93 -54.53 -6.78
CA GLN A 87 -25.65 -53.37 -7.63
C GLN A 87 -25.25 -52.12 -6.82
N GLU A 88 -26.04 -51.70 -5.82
CA GLU A 88 -25.73 -50.56 -4.95
C GLU A 88 -24.43 -50.75 -4.15
N LYS A 89 -24.11 -51.99 -3.75
CA LYS A 89 -22.85 -52.34 -3.10
C LYS A 89 -21.68 -52.18 -4.05
N LEU A 90 -21.78 -52.70 -5.28
CA LEU A 90 -20.73 -52.55 -6.29
C LEU A 90 -20.54 -51.08 -6.67
N HIS A 91 -21.61 -50.34 -6.94
CA HIS A 91 -21.56 -48.91 -7.29
C HIS A 91 -20.91 -48.08 -6.19
N ALA A 92 -21.29 -48.29 -4.92
CA ALA A 92 -20.65 -47.63 -3.79
C ALA A 92 -19.16 -47.98 -3.68
N ALA A 93 -18.79 -49.25 -3.88
CA ALA A 93 -17.40 -49.69 -3.83
C ALA A 93 -16.54 -49.11 -4.96
N LEU A 94 -17.06 -49.04 -6.19
CA LEU A 94 -16.40 -48.39 -7.34
C LEU A 94 -16.13 -46.91 -7.05
N THR A 95 -17.13 -46.16 -6.57
CA THR A 95 -16.96 -44.73 -6.22
C THR A 95 -16.09 -44.47 -4.97
N ALA A 96 -15.75 -45.52 -4.21
CA ALA A 96 -14.85 -45.44 -3.06
C ALA A 96 -13.38 -45.70 -3.41
N VAL A 97 -13.07 -46.11 -4.66
CA VAL A 97 -11.71 -46.42 -5.11
C VAL A 97 -10.82 -45.18 -5.01
N LYS A 98 -9.65 -45.35 -4.39
CA LYS A 98 -8.58 -44.35 -4.41
C LYS A 98 -7.51 -44.84 -5.37
N PHE A 99 -7.25 -44.06 -6.42
CA PHE A 99 -6.15 -44.30 -7.34
C PHE A 99 -4.83 -43.81 -6.73
N ASP A 100 -3.74 -44.47 -7.12
CA ASP A 100 -2.38 -44.06 -6.79
C ASP A 100 -1.54 -44.16 -8.06
N ARG A 101 -1.52 -43.06 -8.80
CA ARG A 101 -0.75 -42.89 -10.05
C ARG A 101 0.61 -42.24 -9.81
N THR A 102 1.11 -42.24 -8.57
CA THR A 102 2.51 -41.87 -8.30
C THR A 102 3.47 -42.93 -8.87
N PRO A 103 4.76 -42.64 -9.07
CA PRO A 103 5.73 -43.64 -9.56
C PRO A 103 5.66 -44.96 -8.78
N ASP A 104 5.66 -44.89 -7.44
CA ASP A 104 5.54 -46.04 -6.56
C ASP A 104 4.19 -46.75 -6.75
N GLY A 105 3.10 -45.99 -6.84
CA GLY A 105 1.75 -46.53 -7.06
C GLY A 105 1.58 -47.27 -8.39
N ILE A 106 2.25 -46.81 -9.45
CA ILE A 106 2.30 -47.45 -10.78
C ILE A 106 3.11 -48.74 -10.71
N LEU A 107 4.34 -48.69 -10.17
CA LEU A 107 5.22 -49.86 -10.06
C LEU A 107 4.60 -50.97 -9.20
N ASN A 108 4.01 -50.61 -8.06
CA ASN A 108 3.27 -51.55 -7.20
C ASN A 108 2.06 -52.16 -7.92
N ALA A 109 1.37 -51.40 -8.77
CA ALA A 109 0.23 -51.93 -9.53
C ALA A 109 0.67 -52.89 -10.64
N LEU A 110 1.80 -52.63 -11.30
CA LEU A 110 2.39 -53.53 -12.30
C LEU A 110 2.83 -54.87 -11.67
N ASP A 111 3.55 -54.83 -10.55
CA ASP A 111 3.96 -56.03 -9.79
C ASP A 111 2.74 -56.80 -9.23
N GLU A 112 1.68 -56.11 -8.80
CA GLU A 112 0.44 -56.75 -8.36
C GLU A 112 -0.43 -57.32 -9.51
N LEU A 113 -0.12 -57.02 -10.78
CA LEU A 113 -0.79 -57.60 -11.95
C LEU A 113 -0.06 -58.83 -12.51
N THR A 114 1.24 -59.00 -12.27
CA THR A 114 2.00 -60.20 -12.70
C THR A 114 1.80 -61.39 -11.77
N LYS A 115 1.39 -61.17 -10.52
CA LYS A 115 1.11 -62.21 -9.53
C LYS A 115 -0.19 -62.96 -9.84
N LYS A 116 -0.16 -64.30 -9.79
CA LYS A 116 -1.36 -65.15 -9.92
C LYS A 116 -2.42 -64.72 -8.88
N ALA A 117 -3.64 -64.48 -9.35
CA ALA A 117 -4.76 -64.02 -8.52
C ALA A 117 -5.05 -65.02 -7.39
N LYS A 118 -4.96 -64.56 -6.13
CA LYS A 118 -5.38 -65.36 -4.98
C LYS A 118 -6.91 -65.49 -4.98
N PRO A 119 -7.48 -66.70 -4.75
CA PRO A 119 -8.92 -66.90 -4.80
C PRO A 119 -9.62 -66.11 -3.70
N GLN A 120 -10.37 -65.09 -4.09
CA GLN A 120 -11.05 -64.14 -3.19
C GLN A 120 -12.56 -64.37 -3.26
N LYS A 121 -13.18 -64.70 -2.11
CA LYS A 121 -14.60 -65.13 -2.03
C LYS A 121 -15.63 -64.07 -2.47
N ASP A 122 -15.25 -62.80 -2.53
CA ASP A 122 -16.14 -61.69 -2.89
C ASP A 122 -15.82 -61.19 -4.32
N LYS A 123 -16.64 -61.59 -5.29
CA LYS A 123 -16.50 -61.20 -6.70
C LYS A 123 -16.53 -59.67 -6.91
N ALA A 124 -17.31 -58.93 -6.12
CA ALA A 124 -17.41 -57.48 -6.25
C ALA A 124 -16.12 -56.81 -5.75
N LYS A 125 -15.56 -57.28 -4.64
CA LYS A 125 -14.26 -56.82 -4.14
C LYS A 125 -13.12 -57.11 -5.13
N THR A 126 -13.11 -58.30 -5.74
CA THR A 126 -12.14 -58.66 -6.78
C THR A 126 -12.25 -57.74 -8.00
N ALA A 127 -13.46 -57.44 -8.46
CA ALA A 127 -13.69 -56.54 -9.59
C ALA A 127 -13.23 -55.09 -9.29
N VAL A 128 -13.48 -54.59 -8.08
CA VAL A 128 -13.06 -53.25 -7.65
C VAL A 128 -11.53 -53.14 -7.49
N GLU A 129 -10.88 -54.18 -6.98
CA GLU A 129 -9.41 -54.23 -6.91
C GLU A 129 -8.75 -54.36 -8.29
N ARG A 130 -9.32 -55.15 -9.21
CA ARG A 130 -8.83 -55.25 -10.60
C ARG A 130 -8.95 -53.90 -11.32
N PHE A 131 -10.09 -53.22 -11.20
CA PHE A 131 -10.30 -51.85 -11.71
C PHE A 131 -9.26 -50.86 -11.16
N ARG A 132 -8.99 -50.87 -9.85
CA ARG A 132 -7.95 -50.03 -9.22
C ARG A 132 -6.54 -50.33 -9.76
N ARG A 133 -6.18 -51.61 -9.89
CA ARG A 133 -4.85 -52.04 -10.36
C ARG A 133 -4.60 -51.66 -11.81
N LEU A 134 -5.55 -51.96 -12.71
CA LEU A 134 -5.45 -51.67 -14.14
C LEU A 134 -5.34 -50.16 -14.41
N ALA A 135 -6.17 -49.35 -13.73
CA ALA A 135 -6.11 -47.89 -13.81
C ALA A 135 -4.81 -47.29 -13.27
N ASN A 136 -4.29 -47.79 -12.14
CA ASN A 136 -2.97 -47.38 -11.64
C ASN A 136 -1.85 -47.75 -12.63
N ALA A 137 -1.84 -48.99 -13.13
CA ALA A 137 -0.80 -49.51 -14.03
C ALA A 137 -0.83 -48.91 -15.44
N GLY A 138 -1.90 -48.23 -15.84
CA GLY A 138 -2.08 -47.72 -17.21
C GLY A 138 -2.32 -48.84 -18.23
N ARG A 139 -3.00 -49.91 -17.84
CA ARG A 139 -3.44 -50.99 -18.75
C ARG A 139 -4.82 -50.66 -19.29
N TRP A 140 -4.89 -49.69 -20.20
CA TRP A 140 -6.14 -49.06 -20.61
C TRP A 140 -7.08 -49.99 -21.39
N ASP A 141 -6.55 -50.84 -22.29
CA ASP A 141 -7.36 -51.82 -23.03
C ASP A 141 -8.00 -52.84 -22.09
N GLU A 142 -7.19 -53.49 -21.24
CA GLU A 142 -7.67 -54.41 -20.19
C GLU A 142 -8.65 -53.72 -19.22
N LEU A 143 -8.45 -52.42 -18.92
CA LEU A 143 -9.35 -51.64 -18.09
C LEU A 143 -10.70 -51.44 -18.78
N GLY A 144 -10.71 -51.22 -20.10
CA GLY A 144 -11.92 -51.11 -20.91
C GLY A 144 -12.76 -52.38 -20.88
N GLU A 145 -12.14 -53.53 -21.21
CA GLU A 145 -12.79 -54.85 -21.12
C GLU A 145 -13.32 -55.13 -19.70
N HIS A 146 -12.56 -54.75 -18.67
CA HIS A 146 -12.95 -54.92 -17.27
C HIS A 146 -14.10 -54.00 -16.85
N ILE A 147 -14.18 -52.77 -17.37
CA ILE A 147 -15.29 -51.84 -17.14
C ILE A 147 -16.57 -52.33 -17.85
N GLN A 148 -16.45 -52.83 -19.08
CA GLN A 148 -17.56 -53.34 -19.88
C GLN A 148 -18.14 -54.66 -19.34
N SER A 149 -17.30 -55.51 -18.72
CA SER A 149 -17.73 -56.79 -18.13
C SER A 149 -18.32 -56.68 -16.70
N LEU A 150 -18.61 -55.47 -16.21
CA LEU A 150 -19.23 -55.27 -14.89
C LEU A 150 -20.70 -55.75 -14.87
N PRO A 151 -21.12 -56.54 -13.87
CA PRO A 151 -22.33 -57.39 -13.96
C PRO A 151 -23.68 -56.70 -13.75
N PHE A 152 -23.76 -55.37 -13.81
CA PHE A 152 -25.03 -54.62 -13.67
C PHE A 152 -25.04 -53.36 -14.51
N ASP A 153 -26.22 -53.00 -15.02
CA ASP A 153 -26.45 -51.75 -15.75
C ASP A 153 -26.03 -50.51 -14.95
N GLY A 154 -25.52 -49.49 -15.64
CA GLY A 154 -25.00 -48.26 -15.03
C GLY A 154 -23.65 -48.42 -14.32
N SER A 155 -23.06 -49.62 -14.27
CA SER A 155 -21.77 -49.86 -13.59
C SER A 155 -20.59 -49.36 -14.39
N ALA A 156 -20.62 -49.51 -15.72
CA ALA A 156 -19.57 -49.06 -16.61
C ALA A 156 -19.43 -47.53 -16.59
N GLU A 157 -20.54 -46.82 -16.70
CA GLU A 157 -20.65 -45.37 -16.61
C GLU A 157 -20.18 -44.85 -15.25
N LYS A 158 -20.59 -45.50 -14.15
CA LYS A 158 -20.16 -45.11 -12.80
C LYS A 158 -18.67 -45.35 -12.57
N ALA A 159 -18.12 -46.45 -13.08
CA ALA A 159 -16.69 -46.73 -13.04
C ALA A 159 -15.91 -45.67 -13.85
N TYR A 160 -16.35 -45.37 -15.07
CA TYR A 160 -15.73 -44.35 -15.93
C TYR A 160 -15.78 -42.96 -15.31
N ARG A 161 -16.95 -42.49 -14.86
CA ARG A 161 -17.10 -41.17 -14.22
C ARG A 161 -16.21 -41.03 -12.98
N HIS A 162 -16.12 -42.08 -12.16
CA HIS A 162 -15.23 -42.08 -11.00
C HIS A 162 -13.75 -42.07 -11.38
N LEU A 163 -13.37 -42.82 -12.43
CA LEU A 163 -12.02 -42.80 -13.01
C LEU A 163 -11.64 -41.37 -13.40
N VAL A 164 -12.41 -40.74 -14.30
CA VAL A 164 -12.05 -39.42 -14.83
C VAL A 164 -12.06 -38.31 -13.77
N ALA A 165 -12.94 -38.40 -12.76
CA ALA A 165 -13.01 -37.42 -11.68
C ALA A 165 -11.92 -37.61 -10.58
N SER A 166 -11.35 -38.82 -10.44
CA SER A 166 -10.51 -39.16 -9.28
C SER A 166 -9.08 -39.64 -9.60
N LEU A 167 -8.74 -39.97 -10.85
CA LEU A 167 -7.45 -40.60 -11.21
C LEU A 167 -6.21 -39.82 -10.72
N LEU A 168 -6.26 -38.49 -10.75
CA LEU A 168 -5.18 -37.60 -10.31
C LEU A 168 -5.45 -36.93 -8.95
N ARG A 169 -6.55 -37.30 -8.27
CA ARG A 169 -6.92 -36.70 -6.99
C ARG A 169 -6.08 -37.34 -5.88
N ALA A 170 -5.19 -36.56 -5.27
CA ALA A 170 -4.37 -37.03 -4.16
C ALA A 170 -5.25 -37.68 -3.06
N PRO A 171 -4.88 -38.86 -2.53
CA PRO A 171 -5.67 -39.53 -1.51
C PRO A 171 -5.71 -38.66 -0.25
N ALA A 172 -6.89 -38.17 0.10
CA ALA A 172 -7.07 -37.33 1.27
C ALA A 172 -6.70 -38.09 2.55
N THR A 173 -5.50 -37.83 3.06
CA THR A 173 -5.07 -38.18 4.42
C THR A 173 -5.47 -37.04 5.33
N GLY A 174 -6.42 -37.29 6.24
CA GLY A 174 -6.84 -36.29 7.21
C GLY A 174 -5.73 -36.01 8.22
N THR A 175 -5.08 -34.86 8.10
CA THR A 175 -4.34 -34.24 9.21
C THR A 175 -5.21 -33.12 9.78
N SER A 176 -5.81 -33.39 10.94
CA SER A 176 -6.41 -32.38 11.79
C SER A 176 -5.42 -31.24 12.01
N ALA A 177 -5.86 -29.99 11.87
CA ALA A 177 -5.01 -28.83 12.04
C ALA A 177 -4.58 -28.65 13.51
N SER A 178 -3.49 -29.31 13.91
CA SER A 178 -2.80 -29.05 15.17
C SER A 178 -2.10 -27.68 15.11
N ARG A 179 -2.83 -26.66 15.56
CA ARG A 179 -2.35 -25.31 15.84
C ARG A 179 -1.08 -25.38 16.71
N PRO A 180 0.07 -24.81 16.29
CA PRO A 180 1.24 -24.73 17.14
C PRO A 180 0.94 -23.86 18.37
N LEU A 181 1.21 -24.40 19.56
CA LEU A 181 1.27 -23.61 20.79
C LEU A 181 2.60 -22.86 20.83
N ASN A 182 2.54 -21.54 20.97
CA ASN A 182 3.72 -20.69 21.10
C ASN A 182 4.28 -20.76 22.53
N SER A 183 5.48 -21.31 22.71
CA SER A 183 6.24 -21.14 23.96
C SER A 183 7.76 -21.38 23.81
N ALA A 184 8.45 -20.53 23.04
CA ALA A 184 9.90 -20.29 23.17
C ALA A 184 10.30 -18.97 22.46
N PRO A 185 11.18 -18.14 23.04
CA PRO A 185 11.77 -17.00 22.33
C PRO A 185 12.85 -17.47 21.33
N PRO A 186 13.02 -16.81 20.17
CA PRO A 186 13.96 -17.24 19.14
C PRO A 186 15.42 -16.87 19.48
N ILE A 187 16.32 -17.84 19.33
CA ILE A 187 17.77 -17.62 19.34
C ILE A 187 18.20 -17.05 17.98
N PRO A 188 18.96 -15.93 17.93
CA PRO A 188 19.42 -15.35 16.66
C PRO A 188 20.71 -16.02 16.18
N GLY A 189 20.62 -16.85 15.15
CA GLY A 189 21.80 -17.41 14.48
C GLY A 189 21.51 -18.73 13.77
N GLY A 190 21.69 -18.77 12.45
CA GLY A 190 21.52 -19.97 11.64
C GLY A 190 20.27 -19.93 10.77
N SER A 191 20.47 -19.83 9.46
CA SER A 191 19.42 -19.87 8.44
C SER A 191 18.81 -21.28 8.35
N LYS A 192 17.86 -21.60 9.23
CA LYS A 192 16.97 -22.74 9.01
C LYS A 192 16.08 -22.44 7.82
N VAL A 193 16.51 -22.91 6.65
CA VAL A 193 15.64 -23.12 5.49
C VAL A 193 14.45 -23.93 5.99
N THR A 194 13.26 -23.32 6.02
CA THR A 194 12.01 -24.06 6.17
C THR A 194 11.85 -24.94 4.94
N SER A 195 12.30 -26.19 5.03
CA SER A 195 11.86 -27.23 4.14
C SER A 195 10.35 -27.37 4.32
N LEU A 196 9.61 -26.96 3.29
CA LEU A 196 8.23 -27.41 3.11
C LEU A 196 8.23 -28.94 3.19
N PRO A 197 7.26 -29.58 3.87
CA PRO A 197 7.15 -31.03 3.84
C PRO A 197 7.13 -31.48 2.38
N ALA A 198 8.02 -32.40 2.03
CA ALA A 198 8.07 -32.95 0.68
C ALA A 198 6.73 -33.62 0.41
N GLY A 199 5.86 -32.94 -0.36
CA GLY A 199 4.61 -33.53 -0.82
C GLY A 199 4.95 -34.78 -1.62
N LYS A 200 4.12 -35.83 -1.47
CA LYS A 200 4.26 -37.06 -2.27
C LYS A 200 4.46 -36.70 -3.75
N PRO A 201 5.29 -37.46 -4.51
CA PRO A 201 5.48 -37.22 -5.93
C PRO A 201 4.13 -37.13 -6.63
N ARG A 202 4.02 -36.23 -7.62
CA ARG A 202 2.73 -35.98 -8.29
C ARG A 202 2.28 -37.24 -9.05
N PRO A 203 0.96 -37.53 -9.10
CA PRO A 203 0.41 -38.51 -10.02
C PRO A 203 0.85 -38.25 -11.46
N MET A 204 1.21 -39.30 -12.20
CA MET A 204 1.66 -39.24 -13.60
C MET A 204 0.53 -39.63 -14.56
N LEU A 205 0.43 -38.90 -15.66
CA LEU A 205 -0.45 -39.19 -16.79
C LEU A 205 0.21 -38.66 -18.07
N THR A 206 0.33 -39.50 -19.08
CA THR A 206 0.84 -39.11 -20.41
C THR A 206 -0.29 -38.62 -21.32
N GLN A 207 0.06 -38.01 -22.47
CA GLN A 207 -0.94 -37.66 -23.47
C GLN A 207 -1.52 -38.92 -24.13
N GLU A 208 -0.69 -39.94 -24.30
CA GLU A 208 -1.07 -41.27 -24.77
C GLU A 208 -2.08 -41.92 -23.79
N ASP A 209 -1.80 -41.94 -22.49
CA ASP A 209 -2.76 -42.41 -21.46
C ASP A 209 -4.11 -41.69 -21.58
N PHE A 210 -4.08 -40.37 -21.78
CA PHE A 210 -5.29 -39.57 -21.93
C PHE A 210 -6.10 -39.93 -23.19
N VAL A 211 -5.43 -40.18 -24.32
CA VAL A 211 -6.09 -40.64 -25.56
C VAL A 211 -6.76 -42.00 -25.35
N GLU A 212 -6.12 -42.93 -24.64
CA GLU A 212 -6.74 -44.22 -24.32
C GLU A 212 -7.94 -44.05 -23.39
N ILE A 213 -7.87 -43.18 -22.37
CA ILE A 213 -9.01 -42.86 -21.49
C ILE A 213 -10.20 -42.26 -22.26
N LEU A 214 -9.98 -41.53 -23.37
CA LEU A 214 -11.08 -41.05 -24.23
C LEU A 214 -11.81 -42.20 -24.94
N LYS A 215 -11.10 -43.26 -25.37
CA LYS A 215 -11.71 -44.45 -25.99
C LYS A 215 -12.62 -45.20 -25.02
N LEU A 216 -12.34 -45.14 -23.72
CA LEU A 216 -13.14 -45.78 -22.66
C LEU A 216 -14.45 -45.04 -22.34
N SER A 217 -14.75 -43.92 -23.01
CA SER A 217 -15.97 -43.14 -22.78
C SER A 217 -17.23 -43.99 -23.00
N PRO A 218 -18.25 -43.89 -22.12
CA PRO A 218 -19.57 -44.45 -22.41
C PRO A 218 -20.17 -43.77 -23.66
N ASN A 219 -21.23 -44.39 -24.21
CA ASN A 219 -21.87 -43.95 -25.45
C ASN A 219 -22.42 -42.51 -25.40
N GLU A 220 -22.78 -42.02 -24.21
CA GLU A 220 -23.30 -40.66 -24.01
C GLU A 220 -22.61 -39.97 -22.81
N PRO A 221 -21.42 -39.35 -23.02
CA PRO A 221 -20.74 -38.59 -21.98
C PRO A 221 -21.44 -37.25 -21.75
N ILE A 222 -21.77 -36.97 -20.48
CA ILE A 222 -22.44 -35.72 -20.07
C ILE A 222 -21.42 -34.60 -19.80
N GLU A 223 -21.87 -33.35 -19.69
CA GLU A 223 -20.97 -32.18 -19.55
C GLU A 223 -19.99 -32.27 -18.36
N THR A 224 -20.41 -32.90 -17.25
CA THR A 224 -19.51 -33.14 -16.10
C THR A 224 -18.34 -34.06 -16.44
N ASP A 225 -18.55 -34.99 -17.38
CA ASP A 225 -17.56 -35.98 -17.79
C ASP A 225 -16.52 -35.30 -18.70
N VAL A 226 -16.97 -34.42 -19.61
CA VAL A 226 -16.11 -33.54 -20.42
C VAL A 226 -15.29 -32.60 -19.54
N ALA A 227 -15.90 -31.99 -18.52
CA ALA A 227 -15.20 -31.13 -17.57
C ALA A 227 -14.16 -31.90 -16.73
N ALA A 228 -14.45 -33.15 -16.33
CA ALA A 228 -13.48 -34.02 -15.65
C ALA A 228 -12.30 -34.38 -16.57
N LEU A 229 -12.57 -34.73 -17.83
CA LEU A 229 -11.56 -34.99 -18.85
C LEU A 229 -10.66 -33.77 -19.12
N GLY A 230 -11.22 -32.56 -19.18
CA GLY A 230 -10.43 -31.32 -19.31
C GLY A 230 -9.47 -31.09 -18.13
N ASN A 231 -9.88 -31.48 -16.92
CA ASN A 231 -9.00 -31.46 -15.74
C ASN A 231 -7.93 -32.56 -15.78
N LEU A 232 -8.24 -33.76 -16.30
CA LEU A 232 -7.23 -34.79 -16.56
C LEU A 232 -6.19 -34.35 -17.59
N LEU A 233 -6.62 -33.77 -18.71
CA LEU A 233 -5.73 -33.28 -19.76
C LEU A 233 -4.80 -32.17 -19.24
N ARG A 234 -5.30 -31.28 -18.37
CA ARG A 234 -4.46 -30.32 -17.63
C ARG A 234 -3.44 -31.02 -16.72
N GLY A 235 -3.80 -32.19 -16.18
CA GLY A 235 -2.92 -33.04 -15.36
C GLY A 235 -1.75 -33.67 -16.12
N VAL A 236 -1.83 -33.79 -17.45
CA VAL A 236 -0.70 -34.20 -18.31
C VAL A 236 0.42 -33.15 -18.32
N GLY A 237 0.12 -31.90 -17.95
CA GLY A 237 1.07 -30.79 -17.94
C GLY A 237 1.15 -30.11 -19.31
N GLN A 238 2.26 -30.29 -20.04
CA GLN A 238 2.46 -29.66 -21.36
C GLN A 238 1.97 -30.57 -22.49
N ALA A 239 0.64 -30.70 -22.63
CA ALA A 239 0.03 -31.44 -23.72
C ALA A 239 0.32 -30.80 -25.09
N ASN A 240 0.69 -31.62 -26.07
CA ASN A 240 0.82 -31.22 -27.47
C ASN A 240 -0.57 -31.18 -28.11
N LEU A 241 -1.24 -30.03 -27.94
CA LEU A 241 -2.60 -29.80 -28.45
C LEU A 241 -2.71 -29.97 -29.97
N SER A 242 -1.67 -29.63 -30.74
CA SER A 242 -1.68 -29.80 -32.20
C SER A 242 -1.73 -31.27 -32.61
N ARG A 243 -0.96 -32.14 -31.94
CA ARG A 243 -0.99 -33.59 -32.16
C ARG A 243 -2.32 -34.19 -31.70
N LEU A 244 -2.80 -33.79 -30.53
CA LEU A 244 -4.08 -34.27 -29.98
C LEU A 244 -5.25 -33.88 -30.88
N ALA A 245 -5.29 -32.64 -31.35
CA ALA A 245 -6.32 -32.14 -32.26
C ALA A 245 -6.35 -32.94 -33.57
N LYS A 246 -5.19 -33.27 -34.16
CA LYS A 246 -5.16 -34.11 -35.37
C LYS A 246 -5.75 -35.53 -35.15
N GLN A 247 -5.59 -36.10 -33.95
CA GLN A 247 -6.23 -37.38 -33.60
C GLN A 247 -7.74 -37.22 -33.34
N LEU A 248 -8.16 -36.08 -32.80
CA LEU A 248 -9.57 -35.75 -32.59
C LEU A 248 -10.29 -35.36 -33.90
N GLU A 249 -9.58 -34.78 -34.88
CA GLU A 249 -10.09 -34.57 -36.25
C GLU A 249 -10.51 -35.92 -36.87
N THR A 250 -9.77 -37.01 -36.64
CA THR A 250 -10.14 -38.37 -37.08
C THR A 250 -11.17 -39.08 -36.19
N GLY A 251 -11.47 -38.53 -35.01
CA GLY A 251 -12.36 -39.14 -34.01
C GLY A 251 -11.67 -40.10 -33.04
N ILE A 252 -11.99 -39.99 -31.75
CA ILE A 252 -11.57 -40.90 -30.67
C ILE A 252 -12.80 -41.20 -29.81
N GLY A 253 -13.37 -42.40 -29.95
CA GLY A 253 -14.59 -42.78 -29.25
C GLY A 253 -15.73 -41.80 -29.54
N GLN A 254 -16.29 -41.18 -28.50
CA GLN A 254 -17.38 -40.19 -28.61
C GLN A 254 -16.90 -38.74 -28.85
N PHE A 255 -15.62 -38.52 -29.11
CA PHE A 255 -15.00 -37.20 -29.26
C PHE A 255 -14.46 -36.98 -30.67
N GLY A 256 -14.84 -35.87 -31.29
CA GLY A 256 -14.35 -35.44 -32.60
C GLY A 256 -15.02 -36.15 -33.80
N GLY A 257 -14.26 -36.30 -34.88
CA GLY A 257 -14.78 -36.75 -36.18
C GLY A 257 -15.76 -35.74 -36.80
N ASP A 258 -16.59 -36.21 -37.74
CA ASP A 258 -17.60 -35.38 -38.42
C ASP A 258 -18.89 -35.16 -37.61
N GLN A 259 -19.06 -35.89 -36.50
CA GLN A 259 -20.27 -35.83 -35.67
C GLN A 259 -20.37 -34.48 -34.91
N PRO A 260 -21.48 -33.72 -35.01
CA PRO A 260 -21.62 -32.40 -34.38
C PRO A 260 -21.35 -32.42 -32.87
N ASP A 261 -21.95 -33.35 -32.13
CA ASP A 261 -21.74 -33.51 -30.69
C ASP A 261 -20.31 -33.92 -30.35
N GLY A 262 -19.70 -34.77 -31.19
CA GLY A 262 -18.30 -35.14 -31.09
C GLY A 262 -17.39 -33.91 -31.16
N ARG A 263 -17.62 -33.03 -32.13
CA ARG A 263 -16.85 -31.78 -32.31
C ARG A 263 -17.11 -30.79 -31.17
N LYS A 264 -18.37 -30.62 -30.72
CA LYS A 264 -18.74 -29.82 -29.55
C LYS A 264 -17.98 -30.24 -28.29
N ARG A 265 -17.96 -31.55 -28.00
CA ARG A 265 -17.22 -32.12 -26.86
C ARG A 265 -15.71 -31.86 -26.96
N VAL A 266 -15.13 -31.89 -28.15
CA VAL A 266 -13.71 -31.53 -28.35
C VAL A 266 -13.46 -30.04 -28.13
N ALA A 267 -14.33 -29.15 -28.63
CA ALA A 267 -14.20 -27.72 -28.40
C ALA A 267 -14.21 -27.40 -26.89
N GLN A 268 -15.18 -27.95 -26.16
CA GLN A 268 -15.28 -27.84 -24.69
C GLN A 268 -14.06 -28.42 -23.96
N LEU A 269 -13.53 -29.57 -24.42
CA LEU A 269 -12.35 -30.21 -23.85
C LEU A 269 -11.07 -29.36 -24.02
N LEU A 270 -10.88 -28.74 -25.20
CA LEU A 270 -9.67 -27.99 -25.54
C LEU A 270 -9.71 -26.53 -25.05
N GLN A 271 -10.89 -25.88 -24.98
CA GLN A 271 -11.06 -24.47 -24.59
C GLN A 271 -10.27 -24.03 -23.33
N PRO A 272 -10.17 -24.81 -22.24
CA PRO A 272 -9.48 -24.38 -21.01
C PRO A 272 -7.95 -24.45 -21.09
N LEU A 273 -7.40 -25.00 -22.18
CA LEU A 273 -5.96 -25.19 -22.42
C LEU A 273 -5.50 -24.45 -23.68
N ALA A 274 -6.39 -24.24 -24.63
CA ALA A 274 -6.20 -23.50 -25.87
C ALA A 274 -6.15 -21.97 -25.61
N ASP A 275 -5.12 -21.52 -24.88
CA ASP A 275 -4.85 -20.10 -24.63
C ASP A 275 -3.99 -19.48 -25.76
N LYS A 276 -4.07 -18.15 -25.92
CA LYS A 276 -3.31 -17.37 -26.91
C LYS A 276 -3.43 -17.97 -28.32
N SER A 277 -2.31 -18.18 -29.01
CA SER A 277 -2.27 -18.76 -30.36
C SER A 277 -2.84 -20.18 -30.46
N GLN A 278 -2.89 -20.95 -29.36
CA GLN A 278 -3.46 -22.29 -29.39
C GLN A 278 -5.00 -22.28 -29.48
N ALA A 279 -5.65 -21.13 -29.27
CA ALA A 279 -7.10 -20.98 -29.43
C ALA A 279 -7.59 -21.32 -30.85
N GLU A 280 -6.77 -21.12 -31.88
CA GLU A 280 -7.04 -21.52 -33.26
C GLU A 280 -7.25 -23.04 -33.39
N ILE A 281 -6.54 -23.85 -32.61
CA ILE A 281 -6.64 -25.31 -32.62
C ILE A 281 -8.02 -25.75 -32.15
N ALA A 282 -8.54 -25.16 -31.07
CA ALA A 282 -9.88 -25.45 -30.58
C ALA A 282 -10.97 -24.90 -31.51
N LEU A 283 -10.73 -23.76 -32.15
CA LEU A 283 -11.69 -23.08 -33.03
C LEU A 283 -12.09 -23.95 -34.24
N LYS A 284 -11.20 -24.82 -34.74
CA LYS A 284 -11.50 -25.80 -35.81
C LYS A 284 -12.68 -26.74 -35.51
N PHE A 285 -12.94 -27.01 -34.24
CA PHE A 285 -14.03 -27.89 -33.81
C PHE A 285 -15.34 -27.13 -33.58
N VAL A 286 -15.32 -25.81 -33.68
CA VAL A 286 -16.49 -24.95 -33.49
C VAL A 286 -17.05 -24.57 -34.87
N PRO A 287 -18.28 -24.98 -35.22
CA PRO A 287 -18.90 -24.61 -36.48
C PRO A 287 -19.14 -23.09 -36.56
N ASP A 288 -19.62 -22.61 -37.71
CA ASP A 288 -20.25 -21.30 -37.81
C ASP A 288 -21.77 -21.51 -37.81
N SER A 289 -22.40 -21.26 -36.67
CA SER A 289 -23.86 -21.30 -36.48
C SER A 289 -24.27 -20.26 -35.45
N ASP A 290 -25.58 -20.12 -35.24
CA ASP A 290 -26.20 -19.15 -34.34
C ASP A 290 -26.62 -19.78 -32.99
N GLU A 291 -26.20 -21.02 -32.73
CA GLU A 291 -26.44 -21.67 -31.43
C GLU A 291 -25.64 -20.98 -30.31
N ASP A 292 -26.29 -20.75 -29.15
CA ASP A 292 -25.69 -20.16 -27.94
C ASP A 292 -24.24 -20.61 -27.67
N TRP A 293 -24.02 -21.92 -27.58
CA TRP A 293 -22.70 -22.48 -27.23
C TRP A 293 -21.64 -22.20 -28.30
N VAL A 294 -22.04 -22.07 -29.58
CA VAL A 294 -21.17 -21.72 -30.70
C VAL A 294 -20.80 -20.25 -30.62
N LEU A 295 -21.79 -19.38 -30.41
CA LEU A 295 -21.57 -17.93 -30.25
C LEU A 295 -20.62 -17.65 -29.07
N GLU A 296 -20.87 -18.25 -27.91
CA GLU A 296 -20.02 -18.16 -26.72
C GLU A 296 -18.59 -18.66 -26.99
N MET A 297 -18.46 -19.87 -27.54
CA MET A 297 -17.16 -20.51 -27.77
C MET A 297 -16.32 -19.76 -28.82
N ARG A 298 -16.95 -19.29 -29.92
CA ARG A 298 -16.26 -18.48 -30.94
C ARG A 298 -15.80 -17.14 -30.36
N ALA A 299 -16.66 -16.43 -29.64
CA ALA A 299 -16.29 -15.17 -28.99
C ALA A 299 -15.16 -15.36 -27.95
N ASP A 300 -15.14 -16.50 -27.24
CA ASP A 300 -14.08 -16.80 -26.29
C ASP A 300 -12.73 -17.12 -26.94
N LEU A 301 -12.72 -18.06 -27.90
CA LEU A 301 -11.51 -18.50 -28.58
C LEU A 301 -10.92 -17.40 -29.47
N LEU A 302 -11.74 -16.63 -30.18
CA LEU A 302 -11.22 -15.52 -31.00
C LEU A 302 -10.64 -14.39 -30.16
N HIS A 303 -11.20 -14.11 -28.98
CA HIS A 303 -10.60 -13.17 -28.02
C HIS A 303 -9.26 -13.67 -27.48
N LYS A 304 -9.14 -14.96 -27.15
CA LYS A 304 -7.87 -15.60 -26.76
C LYS A 304 -6.84 -15.54 -27.89
N LEU A 305 -7.24 -15.87 -29.12
CA LEU A 305 -6.39 -15.81 -30.32
C LEU A 305 -5.85 -14.39 -30.54
N TRP A 306 -6.72 -13.38 -30.52
CA TRP A 306 -6.31 -11.98 -30.62
C TRP A 306 -5.39 -11.56 -29.47
N SER A 307 -5.68 -11.95 -28.23
CA SER A 307 -4.81 -11.64 -27.08
C SER A 307 -3.43 -12.33 -27.15
N GLY A 308 -3.33 -13.45 -27.87
CA GLY A 308 -2.07 -14.15 -28.15
C GLY A 308 -1.31 -13.63 -29.36
N GLN A 309 -2.04 -13.20 -30.39
CA GLN A 309 -1.51 -12.68 -31.64
C GLN A 309 -2.27 -11.38 -32.02
N PRO A 310 -1.89 -10.23 -31.43
CA PRO A 310 -2.59 -8.97 -31.69
C PRO A 310 -2.36 -8.50 -33.13
N SER A 311 -3.37 -8.63 -33.97
CA SER A 311 -3.37 -8.17 -35.36
C SER A 311 -4.73 -7.54 -35.72
N PRO A 312 -4.81 -6.61 -36.70
CA PRO A 312 -6.09 -6.04 -37.13
C PRO A 312 -7.10 -7.09 -37.61
N PRO A 313 -6.72 -8.15 -38.36
CA PRO A 313 -7.64 -9.26 -38.69
C PRO A 313 -8.16 -9.99 -37.46
N ASN A 314 -7.29 -10.36 -36.50
CA ASN A 314 -7.70 -11.10 -35.30
C ASN A 314 -8.61 -10.24 -34.40
N LEU A 315 -8.33 -8.94 -34.28
CA LEU A 315 -9.19 -8.00 -33.56
C LEU A 315 -10.58 -7.89 -34.22
N SER A 316 -10.62 -7.78 -35.54
CA SER A 316 -11.87 -7.71 -36.32
C SER A 316 -12.70 -8.99 -36.17
N ALA A 317 -12.06 -10.17 -36.19
CA ALA A 317 -12.72 -11.46 -35.97
C ALA A 317 -13.26 -11.60 -34.54
N ALA A 318 -12.45 -11.29 -33.53
CA ALA A 318 -12.86 -11.32 -32.11
C ALA A 318 -14.01 -10.34 -31.84
N TRP A 319 -13.95 -9.14 -32.43
CA TRP A 319 -15.02 -8.15 -32.34
C TRP A 319 -16.32 -8.66 -32.96
N ARG A 320 -16.30 -9.09 -34.22
CA ARG A 320 -17.49 -9.56 -34.94
C ARG A 320 -18.17 -10.74 -34.24
N ALA A 321 -17.39 -11.71 -33.76
CA ALA A 321 -17.94 -12.85 -33.02
C ALA A 321 -18.59 -12.42 -31.69
N ASN A 322 -17.98 -11.48 -30.98
CA ASN A 322 -18.52 -10.94 -29.73
C ASN A 322 -19.75 -10.05 -29.96
N GLU A 323 -19.78 -9.26 -31.04
CA GLU A 323 -20.93 -8.44 -31.43
C GLU A 323 -22.12 -9.32 -31.85
N LYS A 324 -21.87 -10.39 -32.61
CA LYS A 324 -22.86 -11.43 -32.96
C LYS A 324 -23.42 -12.11 -31.70
N LEU A 325 -22.54 -12.52 -30.77
CA LEU A 325 -22.94 -13.08 -29.47
C LEU A 325 -23.91 -12.13 -28.73
N ILE A 326 -23.56 -10.85 -28.57
CA ILE A 326 -24.39 -9.88 -27.83
C ILE A 326 -25.74 -9.65 -28.52
N ALA A 327 -25.75 -9.60 -29.86
CA ALA A 327 -26.94 -9.31 -30.65
C ALA A 327 -27.93 -10.49 -30.71
N THR A 328 -27.44 -11.73 -30.74
CA THR A 328 -28.25 -12.93 -30.94
C THR A 328 -28.66 -13.62 -29.63
N ILE A 329 -27.80 -13.65 -28.60
CA ILE A 329 -28.06 -14.48 -27.42
C ILE A 329 -29.17 -13.90 -26.54
N GLU A 330 -30.11 -14.74 -26.12
CA GLU A 330 -31.25 -14.35 -25.27
C GLU A 330 -30.91 -14.31 -23.77
N ASP A 331 -30.01 -15.18 -23.33
CA ASP A 331 -29.56 -15.27 -21.93
C ASP A 331 -28.78 -14.02 -21.49
N ASP A 332 -29.36 -13.26 -20.55
CA ASP A 332 -28.79 -12.02 -20.03
C ASP A 332 -27.46 -12.17 -19.26
N ALA A 333 -27.17 -13.35 -18.71
CA ALA A 333 -25.89 -13.60 -18.04
C ALA A 333 -24.77 -13.80 -19.08
N LYS A 334 -25.04 -14.59 -20.12
CA LYS A 334 -24.11 -14.80 -21.24
C LYS A 334 -23.94 -13.53 -22.08
N ARG A 335 -25.04 -12.81 -22.36
CA ARG A 335 -25.02 -11.48 -23.00
C ARG A 335 -24.14 -10.50 -22.23
N LEU A 336 -24.25 -10.48 -20.90
CA LEU A 336 -23.40 -9.64 -20.05
C LEU A 336 -21.91 -10.02 -20.14
N ASP A 337 -21.57 -11.31 -20.23
CA ASP A 337 -20.18 -11.75 -20.39
C ASP A 337 -19.62 -11.38 -21.77
N GLY A 338 -20.43 -11.46 -22.83
CA GLY A 338 -20.11 -10.88 -24.14
C GLY A 338 -19.90 -9.36 -24.04
N ILE A 339 -20.74 -8.64 -23.32
CA ILE A 339 -20.61 -7.19 -23.12
C ILE A 339 -19.33 -6.84 -22.36
N LYS A 340 -18.98 -7.55 -21.27
CA LYS A 340 -17.69 -7.39 -20.56
C LYS A 340 -16.49 -7.56 -21.51
N ARG A 341 -16.50 -8.61 -22.33
CA ARG A 341 -15.47 -8.90 -23.34
C ARG A 341 -15.42 -7.80 -24.42
N GLY A 342 -16.57 -7.25 -24.77
CA GLY A 342 -16.71 -6.08 -25.65
C GLY A 342 -15.94 -4.87 -25.15
N PHE A 343 -16.00 -4.54 -23.85
CA PHE A 343 -15.22 -3.42 -23.29
C PHE A 343 -13.70 -3.63 -23.36
N THR A 344 -13.21 -4.88 -23.28
CA THR A 344 -11.78 -5.19 -23.50
C THR A 344 -11.36 -4.97 -24.95
N LEU A 345 -12.21 -5.37 -25.91
CA LEU A 345 -11.95 -5.27 -27.34
C LEU A 345 -12.11 -3.82 -27.86
N VAL A 346 -13.13 -3.09 -27.38
CA VAL A 346 -13.50 -1.75 -27.86
C VAL A 346 -12.39 -0.74 -27.61
N ALA A 347 -11.62 -0.91 -26.52
CA ALA A 347 -10.45 -0.09 -26.19
C ALA A 347 -9.29 -0.18 -27.21
N LYS A 348 -9.42 -1.03 -28.23
CA LYS A 348 -8.43 -1.25 -29.30
C LYS A 348 -8.99 -0.97 -30.70
N LEU A 349 -10.25 -0.58 -30.81
CA LEU A 349 -10.90 -0.22 -32.08
C LEU A 349 -10.70 1.26 -32.45
N PRO A 350 -10.97 1.64 -33.71
CA PRO A 350 -11.10 3.04 -34.10
C PRO A 350 -12.16 3.76 -33.25
N LYS A 351 -11.86 5.00 -32.84
CA LYS A 351 -12.69 5.80 -31.91
C LYS A 351 -14.17 5.90 -32.32
N THR A 352 -14.47 6.01 -33.61
CA THR A 352 -15.86 6.12 -34.10
C THR A 352 -16.68 4.88 -33.74
N LYS A 353 -16.22 3.69 -34.14
CA LYS A 353 -16.84 2.41 -33.79
C LYS A 353 -16.91 2.18 -32.28
N ALA A 354 -15.87 2.61 -31.56
CA ALA A 354 -15.85 2.50 -30.11
C ALA A 354 -16.99 3.32 -29.49
N ASN A 355 -17.11 4.60 -29.85
CA ASN A 355 -18.14 5.49 -29.33
C ASN A 355 -19.55 5.00 -29.71
N GLU A 356 -19.79 4.62 -30.97
CA GLU A 356 -21.08 4.08 -31.44
C GLU A 356 -21.56 2.87 -30.62
N TRP A 357 -20.67 1.89 -30.42
CA TRP A 357 -21.03 0.69 -29.66
C TRP A 357 -21.25 0.98 -28.17
N MET A 358 -20.40 1.82 -27.56
CA MET A 358 -20.54 2.22 -26.16
C MET A 358 -21.85 2.98 -25.92
N SER A 359 -22.19 3.93 -26.80
CA SER A 359 -23.47 4.66 -26.80
C SER A 359 -24.66 3.71 -26.75
N LYS A 360 -24.66 2.65 -27.57
CA LYS A 360 -25.73 1.64 -27.57
C LYS A 360 -25.92 1.00 -26.18
N GLN A 361 -24.83 0.66 -25.49
CA GLN A 361 -24.88 0.01 -24.16
C GLN A 361 -25.49 0.91 -23.06
N PHE A 362 -25.49 2.23 -23.26
CA PHE A 362 -26.09 3.21 -22.33
C PHE A 362 -27.50 3.66 -22.74
N ARG A 363 -27.86 3.62 -24.03
CA ARG A 363 -29.24 3.89 -24.50
C ARG A 363 -30.24 2.89 -23.95
N GLU A 364 -29.89 1.61 -23.95
CA GLU A 364 -30.73 0.51 -23.48
C GLU A 364 -30.78 0.40 -21.93
N GLY A 365 -29.99 1.23 -21.21
CA GLY A 365 -30.07 1.44 -19.76
C GLY A 365 -29.57 0.30 -18.86
N GLY A 366 -29.74 -0.96 -19.25
CA GLY A 366 -29.39 -2.13 -18.46
C GLY A 366 -27.87 -2.45 -18.42
N PRO A 367 -27.22 -2.75 -19.56
CA PRO A 367 -25.89 -3.34 -19.54
C PRO A 367 -24.77 -2.39 -19.10
N GLY A 368 -24.80 -1.13 -19.55
CA GLY A 368 -23.79 -0.12 -19.17
C GLY A 368 -23.71 0.11 -17.66
N LEU A 369 -24.86 0.09 -16.96
CA LEU A 369 -24.91 0.21 -15.49
C LEU A 369 -24.32 -1.02 -14.79
N LYS A 370 -24.59 -2.22 -15.31
CA LYS A 370 -24.10 -3.49 -14.76
C LYS A 370 -22.57 -3.62 -14.86
N LEU A 371 -21.95 -2.94 -15.82
CA LEU A 371 -20.49 -2.82 -15.93
C LEU A 371 -19.88 -1.85 -14.91
N ILE A 372 -20.52 -0.68 -14.68
CA ILE A 372 -20.11 0.23 -13.60
C ILE A 372 -20.12 -0.52 -12.26
N GLN A 373 -21.18 -1.29 -12.01
CA GLN A 373 -21.29 -2.15 -10.81
C GLN A 373 -20.19 -3.21 -10.74
N LEU A 374 -19.86 -3.88 -11.85
CA LEU A 374 -18.82 -4.90 -11.91
C LEU A 374 -17.43 -4.31 -11.59
N VAL A 375 -17.04 -3.25 -12.32
CA VAL A 375 -15.72 -2.63 -12.15
C VAL A 375 -15.59 -1.99 -10.76
N GLN A 376 -16.66 -1.38 -10.23
CA GLN A 376 -16.71 -0.90 -8.86
C GLN A 376 -16.52 -2.05 -7.85
N SER A 377 -17.15 -3.20 -8.08
CA SER A 377 -16.97 -4.40 -7.23
C SER A 377 -15.54 -4.91 -7.30
N ASP A 378 -14.90 -4.90 -8.47
CA ASP A 378 -13.51 -5.33 -8.63
C ASP A 378 -12.50 -4.35 -8.02
N VAL A 379 -12.72 -3.04 -8.08
CA VAL A 379 -11.92 -2.07 -7.32
C VAL A 379 -12.05 -2.34 -5.81
N GLN A 380 -13.27 -2.50 -5.29
CA GLN A 380 -13.48 -2.77 -3.86
C GLN A 380 -12.88 -4.11 -3.40
N ARG A 381 -13.00 -5.17 -4.20
CA ARG A 381 -12.33 -6.47 -3.95
C ARG A 381 -10.81 -6.33 -3.96
N ASN A 382 -10.26 -5.57 -4.90
CA ASN A 382 -8.83 -5.52 -5.15
C ASN A 382 -8.05 -4.42 -4.42
N VAL A 383 -8.67 -3.44 -3.73
CA VAL A 383 -7.94 -2.37 -3.02
C VAL A 383 -6.90 -2.86 -1.99
N ARG A 384 -7.08 -4.08 -1.45
CA ARG A 384 -6.11 -4.74 -0.56
C ARG A 384 -5.16 -5.72 -1.28
N SER A 385 -5.40 -5.98 -2.55
CA SER A 385 -4.65 -6.92 -3.38
C SER A 385 -3.24 -6.40 -3.70
N ALA A 386 -2.30 -7.33 -3.80
CA ALA A 386 -0.96 -7.08 -4.32
C ALA A 386 -0.91 -7.03 -5.85
N ASN A 387 -2.00 -7.36 -6.55
CA ASN A 387 -2.07 -7.28 -8.01
C ASN A 387 -2.29 -5.82 -8.45
N PHE A 388 -1.21 -5.04 -8.43
CA PHE A 388 -1.22 -3.63 -8.82
C PHE A 388 -1.62 -3.42 -10.28
N SER A 389 -1.29 -4.36 -11.17
CA SER A 389 -1.66 -4.32 -12.58
C SER A 389 -3.18 -4.34 -12.75
N ALA A 390 -3.85 -5.36 -12.18
CA ALA A 390 -5.31 -5.47 -12.24
C ALA A 390 -6.04 -4.27 -11.64
N ARG A 391 -5.50 -3.65 -10.58
CA ARG A 391 -6.06 -2.43 -9.99
C ARG A 391 -5.95 -1.21 -10.93
N GLY A 392 -4.86 -1.12 -11.67
CA GLY A 392 -4.69 -0.13 -12.75
C GLY A 392 -5.65 -0.34 -13.90
N GLU A 393 -5.78 -1.57 -14.39
CA GLU A 393 -6.76 -1.92 -15.43
C GLU A 393 -8.18 -1.57 -14.99
N ASN A 394 -8.57 -1.86 -13.74
CA ASN A 394 -9.88 -1.51 -13.20
C ASN A 394 -10.14 0.00 -13.25
N LEU A 395 -9.17 0.84 -12.87
CA LEU A 395 -9.32 2.31 -12.93
C LEU A 395 -9.38 2.81 -14.38
N ARG A 396 -8.62 2.21 -15.30
CA ARG A 396 -8.67 2.52 -16.73
C ARG A 396 -10.04 2.18 -17.33
N SER A 397 -10.53 0.96 -17.09
CA SER A 397 -11.84 0.51 -17.53
C SER A 397 -12.94 1.41 -16.98
N LEU A 398 -12.87 1.76 -15.69
CA LEU A 398 -13.80 2.70 -15.07
C LEU A 398 -13.81 4.05 -15.81
N LYS A 399 -12.65 4.64 -16.09
CA LYS A 399 -12.55 5.92 -16.81
C LYS A 399 -13.14 5.82 -18.22
N GLN A 400 -12.83 4.76 -18.96
CA GLN A 400 -13.37 4.53 -20.32
C GLN A 400 -14.89 4.34 -20.34
N ILE A 401 -15.44 3.58 -19.38
CA ILE A 401 -16.91 3.41 -19.21
C ILE A 401 -17.57 4.76 -18.96
N ILE A 402 -16.97 5.60 -18.09
CA ILE A 402 -17.56 6.87 -17.67
C ILE A 402 -17.43 7.96 -18.73
N ASP A 403 -16.32 8.02 -19.47
CA ASP A 403 -16.16 9.00 -20.54
C ASP A 403 -17.20 8.79 -21.65
N ALA A 404 -17.40 7.54 -22.11
CA ALA A 404 -18.42 7.24 -23.10
C ALA A 404 -19.86 7.43 -22.57
N LEU A 405 -20.09 7.24 -21.27
CA LEU A 405 -21.36 7.60 -20.64
C LEU A 405 -21.58 9.12 -20.70
N LEU A 406 -20.56 9.94 -20.44
CA LEU A 406 -20.66 11.40 -20.46
C LEU A 406 -20.89 11.93 -21.88
N ASP A 407 -20.19 11.40 -22.88
CA ASP A 407 -20.37 11.74 -24.31
C ASP A 407 -21.85 11.55 -24.75
N GLU A 408 -22.43 10.38 -24.46
CA GLU A 408 -23.81 10.04 -24.82
C GLU A 408 -24.85 10.77 -23.94
N SER A 409 -24.50 11.18 -22.71
CA SER A 409 -25.46 11.69 -21.73
C SER A 409 -25.53 13.22 -21.58
N SER A 410 -24.79 13.96 -22.40
CA SER A 410 -24.76 15.43 -22.41
C SER A 410 -26.15 16.11 -22.39
N SER A 411 -27.18 15.48 -22.95
CA SER A 411 -28.58 15.95 -22.98
C SER A 411 -29.43 15.55 -21.76
N ASN A 412 -29.00 14.60 -20.92
CA ASN A 412 -29.77 14.11 -19.76
C ASN A 412 -28.84 13.58 -18.65
N LEU A 413 -27.98 14.45 -18.11
CA LEU A 413 -27.08 14.14 -16.98
C LEU A 413 -27.81 13.77 -15.68
N ALA A 414 -29.06 14.23 -15.50
CA ALA A 414 -29.82 14.04 -14.27
C ALA A 414 -30.03 12.55 -13.93
N LYS A 415 -30.40 11.71 -14.91
CA LYS A 415 -30.61 10.26 -14.69
C LYS A 415 -29.33 9.49 -14.34
N TRP A 416 -28.16 10.03 -14.70
CA TRP A 416 -26.86 9.35 -14.51
C TRP A 416 -26.09 9.83 -13.29
N LYS A 417 -26.57 10.86 -12.58
CA LYS A 417 -25.90 11.44 -11.40
C LYS A 417 -25.54 10.40 -10.34
N LEU A 418 -26.43 9.44 -10.05
CA LEU A 418 -26.16 8.36 -9.08
C LEU A 418 -25.10 7.36 -9.60
N PRO A 419 -25.22 6.76 -10.80
CA PRO A 419 -24.16 5.96 -11.42
C PRO A 419 -22.78 6.64 -11.46
N LEU A 420 -22.71 7.91 -11.88
CA LEU A 420 -21.49 8.71 -11.89
C LEU A 420 -20.89 8.91 -10.49
N THR A 421 -21.75 9.00 -9.46
CA THR A 421 -21.33 9.09 -8.05
C THR A 421 -20.79 7.75 -7.52
N ILE A 422 -21.44 6.63 -7.87
CA ILE A 422 -20.96 5.28 -7.50
C ILE A 422 -19.60 4.99 -8.15
N ALA A 423 -19.43 5.38 -9.41
CA ALA A 423 -18.14 5.30 -10.09
C ALA A 423 -17.07 6.17 -9.41
N ALA A 424 -17.40 7.40 -9.00
CA ALA A 424 -16.45 8.29 -8.33
C ALA A 424 -15.99 7.73 -6.97
N GLU A 425 -16.86 7.05 -6.23
CA GLU A 425 -16.47 6.32 -5.00
C GLU A 425 -15.45 5.20 -5.26
N ALA A 426 -15.52 4.51 -6.41
CA ALA A 426 -14.52 3.50 -6.75
C ALA A 426 -13.13 4.13 -6.95
N TRP A 427 -13.03 5.24 -7.69
CA TRP A 427 -11.77 5.97 -7.83
C TRP A 427 -11.30 6.57 -6.50
N LEU A 428 -12.20 7.17 -5.71
CA LEU A 428 -11.91 7.76 -4.39
C LEU A 428 -11.23 6.76 -3.44
N VAL A 429 -11.72 5.52 -3.40
CA VAL A 429 -11.15 4.47 -2.54
C VAL A 429 -9.67 4.23 -2.85
N GLU A 430 -9.26 4.29 -4.13
CA GLU A 430 -7.85 4.16 -4.52
C GLU A 430 -7.04 5.46 -4.34
N ALA A 431 -7.66 6.62 -4.59
CA ALA A 431 -7.05 7.91 -4.40
C ALA A 431 -6.74 8.21 -2.92
N GLU A 432 -7.70 8.01 -2.01
CA GLU A 432 -7.51 8.19 -0.57
C GLU A 432 -6.52 7.17 0.02
N ASN A 433 -6.55 5.92 -0.46
CA ASN A 433 -5.55 4.90 -0.12
C ASN A 433 -4.13 5.36 -0.52
N THR A 434 -4.00 5.89 -1.73
CA THR A 434 -2.72 6.39 -2.25
C THR A 434 -2.27 7.65 -1.51
N ALA A 435 -3.13 8.64 -1.31
CA ALA A 435 -2.87 9.85 -0.51
C ALA A 435 -2.45 9.53 0.94
N LYS A 436 -3.06 8.52 1.57
CA LYS A 436 -2.75 8.16 2.96
C LYS A 436 -1.49 7.30 3.10
N TYR A 437 -1.32 6.28 2.27
CA TYR A 437 -0.29 5.24 2.46
C TYR A 437 0.90 5.35 1.50
N TYR A 438 0.80 6.09 0.39
CA TYR A 438 1.94 6.28 -0.50
C TYR A 438 3.03 7.14 0.17
N ARG A 439 4.26 6.65 0.04
CA ARG A 439 5.52 7.30 0.40
C ARG A 439 6.42 7.11 -0.80
N ALA A 440 6.96 8.21 -1.34
CA ALA A 440 7.90 8.13 -2.44
C ALA A 440 9.21 7.50 -1.93
N THR A 441 9.65 6.43 -2.58
CA THR A 441 10.94 5.79 -2.31
C THR A 441 12.07 6.72 -2.76
N VAL A 442 12.62 7.52 -1.84
CA VAL A 442 13.73 8.43 -2.16
C VAL A 442 15.05 7.72 -1.89
N THR A 443 15.86 7.54 -2.92
CA THR A 443 17.26 7.09 -2.79
C THR A 443 18.11 8.20 -2.14
N ARG A 444 17.94 8.45 -0.84
CA ARG A 444 18.87 9.27 -0.05
C ARG A 444 20.03 8.38 0.37
N SER A 445 21.11 8.40 -0.41
CA SER A 445 22.29 7.55 -0.24
C SER A 445 23.09 7.76 1.06
N ASN A 446 22.64 8.65 1.96
CA ASN A 446 23.47 9.24 3.03
C ASN A 446 22.88 9.06 4.45
N MET A 447 21.99 8.10 4.69
CA MET A 447 21.79 7.60 6.06
C MET A 447 22.96 6.69 6.43
N THR A 448 24.01 7.27 7.01
CA THR A 448 25.26 6.55 7.36
C THR A 448 25.12 5.49 8.46
N VAL A 449 23.90 5.24 8.97
CA VAL A 449 23.60 4.18 9.94
C VAL A 449 22.86 3.00 9.30
N TYR A 450 22.30 3.15 8.08
CA TYR A 450 21.50 2.10 7.45
C TYR A 450 21.65 2.09 5.93
N ASN A 451 21.95 0.93 5.36
CA ASN A 451 22.11 0.75 3.92
C ASN A 451 20.85 1.27 3.17
N PRO A 452 20.99 2.15 2.16
CA PRO A 452 19.83 2.73 1.47
C PRO A 452 18.93 1.68 0.82
N VAL A 453 19.49 0.55 0.35
CA VAL A 453 18.69 -0.57 -0.18
C VAL A 453 17.82 -1.18 0.92
N TYR A 454 18.31 -1.30 2.15
CA TYR A 454 17.55 -1.81 3.28
C TYR A 454 16.47 -0.82 3.76
N GLU A 455 16.73 0.51 3.73
CA GLU A 455 15.67 1.48 4.05
C GLU A 455 14.59 1.51 2.94
N GLN A 456 14.97 1.38 1.66
CA GLN A 456 14.01 1.20 0.57
C GLN A 456 13.19 -0.08 0.75
N GLN A 457 13.83 -1.21 1.03
CA GLN A 457 13.17 -2.48 1.35
C GLN A 457 12.27 -2.34 2.58
N ARG A 458 12.65 -1.58 3.60
CA ARG A 458 11.85 -1.31 4.81
C ARG A 458 10.63 -0.43 4.50
N ILE A 459 10.78 0.63 3.71
CA ILE A 459 9.67 1.48 3.27
C ILE A 459 8.70 0.65 2.43
N MET A 460 9.20 -0.10 1.45
CA MET A 460 8.40 -1.02 0.63
C MET A 460 7.75 -2.12 1.49
N ALA A 461 8.46 -2.70 2.47
CA ALA A 461 7.90 -3.70 3.38
C ALA A 461 6.85 -3.12 4.33
N GLN A 462 6.97 -1.85 4.76
CA GLN A 462 5.91 -1.15 5.51
C GLN A 462 4.69 -0.87 4.64
N GLN A 463 4.89 -0.45 3.38
CA GLN A 463 3.80 -0.26 2.42
C GLN A 463 3.13 -1.59 2.03
N ASN A 464 3.91 -2.67 1.92
CA ASN A 464 3.45 -4.01 1.55
C ASN A 464 2.90 -4.82 2.74
N SER A 465 3.24 -4.46 3.98
CA SER A 465 2.63 -5.03 5.20
C SER A 465 1.41 -4.24 5.68
N SER A 466 1.21 -3.01 5.19
CA SER A 466 -0.07 -2.31 5.32
C SER A 466 -1.22 -3.16 4.79
N ARG A 467 -2.33 -3.19 5.56
CA ARG A 467 -3.61 -3.79 5.12
C ARG A 467 -4.16 -3.13 3.84
N TYR A 468 -3.72 -1.91 3.54
CA TYR A 468 -4.04 -1.15 2.35
C TYR A 468 -2.75 -0.78 1.63
N LYS A 469 -2.52 -1.42 0.48
CA LYS A 469 -1.33 -1.21 -0.34
C LYS A 469 -1.65 -0.07 -1.32
N PRO A 470 -0.92 1.05 -1.32
CA PRO A 470 -1.15 2.13 -2.29
C PRO A 470 -0.73 1.68 -3.69
N ILE A 471 -1.33 2.28 -4.73
CA ILE A 471 -0.82 2.19 -6.11
C ILE A 471 0.05 3.42 -6.44
N ALA A 472 0.60 3.47 -7.65
CA ALA A 472 1.41 4.61 -8.09
C ALA A 472 0.52 5.88 -8.23
N PRO A 473 0.89 7.03 -7.65
CA PRO A 473 0.11 8.26 -7.76
C PRO A 473 -0.19 8.68 -9.21
N ALA A 474 0.76 8.51 -10.13
CA ALA A 474 0.56 8.83 -11.55
C ALA A 474 -0.63 8.08 -12.18
N LEU A 475 -0.79 6.78 -11.86
CA LEU A 475 -1.87 5.93 -12.36
C LEU A 475 -3.25 6.33 -11.80
N VAL A 476 -3.30 6.83 -10.56
CA VAL A 476 -4.52 7.40 -9.98
C VAL A 476 -4.90 8.70 -10.70
N ILE A 477 -3.91 9.58 -10.94
CA ILE A 477 -4.11 10.88 -11.59
C ILE A 477 -4.55 10.71 -13.06
N GLU A 478 -3.96 9.77 -13.79
CA GLU A 478 -4.29 9.46 -15.19
C GLU A 478 -5.77 9.07 -15.38
N HIS A 479 -6.39 8.50 -14.35
CA HIS A 479 -7.77 8.02 -14.38
C HIS A 479 -8.70 8.82 -13.44
N ALA A 480 -8.30 10.04 -13.08
CA ALA A 480 -9.08 10.92 -12.22
C ALA A 480 -10.37 11.44 -12.91
N PRO A 481 -11.42 11.77 -12.13
CA PRO A 481 -12.60 12.45 -12.65
C PRO A 481 -12.29 13.79 -13.33
N GLY A 482 -12.71 13.93 -14.59
CA GLY A 482 -12.60 15.17 -15.37
C GLY A 482 -13.66 16.21 -14.99
N ALA A 483 -13.62 17.36 -15.67
CA ALA A 483 -14.51 18.50 -15.37
C ALA A 483 -16.00 18.14 -15.42
N ASP A 484 -16.46 17.48 -16.48
CA ASP A 484 -17.87 17.13 -16.67
C ASP A 484 -18.34 16.05 -15.65
N TRP A 485 -17.47 15.09 -15.34
CA TRP A 485 -17.72 14.11 -14.30
C TRP A 485 -17.85 14.81 -12.93
N LEU A 486 -16.92 15.69 -12.57
CA LEU A 486 -16.98 16.49 -11.34
C LEU A 486 -18.25 17.35 -11.27
N ALA A 487 -18.65 17.98 -12.39
CA ALA A 487 -19.86 18.78 -12.49
C ALA A 487 -21.13 17.93 -12.21
N ALA A 488 -21.18 16.68 -12.66
CA ALA A 488 -22.29 15.78 -12.38
C ALA A 488 -22.39 15.37 -10.89
N LEU A 489 -21.29 15.34 -10.14
CA LEU A 489 -21.28 14.87 -8.75
C LEU A 489 -22.07 15.78 -7.78
N PRO A 490 -22.70 15.21 -6.73
CA PRO A 490 -23.10 15.96 -5.54
C PRO A 490 -21.91 16.70 -4.92
N GLU A 491 -22.14 17.89 -4.37
CA GLU A 491 -21.08 18.77 -3.87
C GLU A 491 -20.16 18.10 -2.83
N SER A 492 -20.74 17.40 -1.85
CA SER A 492 -20.01 16.65 -0.81
C SER A 492 -19.16 15.49 -1.35
N ARG A 493 -19.35 15.10 -2.61
CA ARG A 493 -18.50 14.13 -3.33
C ARG A 493 -17.51 14.82 -4.25
N ARG A 494 -17.92 15.88 -4.92
CA ARG A 494 -17.05 16.75 -5.72
C ARG A 494 -15.87 17.26 -4.88
N THR A 495 -16.12 17.86 -3.71
CA THR A 495 -15.06 18.38 -2.83
C THR A 495 -14.12 17.27 -2.34
N ARG A 496 -14.66 16.10 -1.97
CA ARG A 496 -13.88 14.93 -1.57
C ARG A 496 -12.98 14.39 -2.70
N VAL A 497 -13.47 14.34 -3.94
CA VAL A 497 -12.66 13.97 -5.12
C VAL A 497 -11.54 14.97 -5.35
N MET A 498 -11.85 16.27 -5.34
CA MET A 498 -10.85 17.34 -5.52
C MET A 498 -9.77 17.31 -4.43
N ALA A 499 -10.16 17.08 -3.17
CA ALA A 499 -9.24 16.90 -2.06
C ALA A 499 -8.31 15.69 -2.23
N ALA A 500 -8.86 14.53 -2.60
CA ALA A 500 -8.08 13.32 -2.85
C ALA A 500 -7.15 13.46 -4.07
N LEU A 501 -7.59 14.17 -5.11
CA LEU A 501 -6.78 14.50 -6.29
C LEU A 501 -5.62 15.42 -5.92
N ALA A 502 -5.86 16.51 -5.21
CA ALA A 502 -4.84 17.44 -4.75
C ALA A 502 -3.77 16.72 -3.88
N GLU A 503 -4.17 15.90 -2.91
CA GLU A 503 -3.22 15.11 -2.12
C GLU A 503 -2.43 14.10 -2.96
N THR A 504 -3.06 13.46 -3.94
CA THR A 504 -2.38 12.52 -4.84
C THR A 504 -1.37 13.23 -5.77
N LEU A 505 -1.71 14.43 -6.26
CA LEU A 505 -0.79 15.31 -7.01
C LEU A 505 0.43 15.68 -6.15
N LEU A 506 0.24 16.00 -4.87
CA LEU A 506 1.34 16.23 -3.92
C LEU A 506 2.21 14.97 -3.72
N LYS A 507 1.62 13.78 -3.63
CA LYS A 507 2.38 12.51 -3.60
C LYS A 507 3.21 12.28 -4.87
N ASN A 508 2.69 12.71 -6.02
CA ASN A 508 3.38 12.66 -7.30
C ASN A 508 4.34 13.86 -7.52
N ARG A 509 4.51 14.74 -6.52
CA ARG A 509 5.33 15.97 -6.56
C ARG A 509 4.90 17.00 -7.62
N LYS A 510 3.67 16.92 -8.12
CA LYS A 510 3.07 17.88 -9.06
C LYS A 510 2.54 19.10 -8.29
N ILE A 511 3.44 19.90 -7.72
CA ILE A 511 3.08 21.00 -6.79
C ILE A 511 2.18 22.06 -7.45
N VAL A 512 2.45 22.45 -8.71
CA VAL A 512 1.64 23.47 -9.40
C VAL A 512 0.22 22.97 -9.66
N GLU A 513 0.08 21.78 -10.27
CA GLU A 513 -1.23 21.16 -10.50
C GLU A 513 -2.01 20.93 -9.19
N ALA A 514 -1.32 20.55 -8.11
CA ALA A 514 -1.93 20.43 -6.79
C ALA A 514 -2.42 21.78 -6.25
N LEU A 515 -1.67 22.85 -6.46
CA LEU A 515 -2.10 24.21 -6.10
C LEU A 515 -3.34 24.61 -6.92
N ASP A 516 -3.33 24.40 -8.23
CA ASP A 516 -4.47 24.69 -9.11
C ASP A 516 -5.75 23.92 -8.71
N GLU A 517 -5.62 22.73 -8.11
CA GLU A 517 -6.73 21.96 -7.52
C GLU A 517 -7.15 22.50 -6.15
N ILE A 518 -6.21 22.91 -5.29
CA ILE A 518 -6.49 23.56 -4.00
C ILE A 518 -7.25 24.89 -4.19
N GLU A 519 -6.90 25.70 -5.19
CA GLU A 519 -7.61 26.96 -5.48
C GLU A 519 -9.06 26.72 -5.93
N ARG A 520 -9.31 25.63 -6.66
CA ARG A 520 -10.68 25.22 -7.04
C ARG A 520 -11.42 24.66 -5.83
N LEU A 521 -10.77 23.86 -4.98
CA LEU A 521 -11.35 23.31 -3.77
C LEU A 521 -11.71 24.40 -2.74
N ALA A 522 -10.85 25.42 -2.59
CA ALA A 522 -11.04 26.50 -1.61
C ALA A 522 -12.37 27.24 -1.75
N LYS A 523 -12.93 27.29 -2.97
CA LYS A 523 -14.24 27.93 -3.24
C LYS A 523 -15.44 27.11 -2.76
N LEU A 524 -15.24 25.84 -2.43
CA LEU A 524 -16.30 24.87 -2.07
C LEU A 524 -16.10 24.27 -0.68
N ASP A 525 -14.84 23.99 -0.28
CA ASP A 525 -14.46 23.52 1.05
C ASP A 525 -13.16 24.21 1.51
N PRO A 526 -13.28 25.41 2.11
CA PRO A 526 -12.15 26.15 2.69
C PRO A 526 -11.34 25.35 3.72
N ILE A 527 -12.01 24.49 4.50
CA ILE A 527 -11.40 23.77 5.62
C ILE A 527 -10.46 22.68 5.08
N SER A 528 -10.92 21.89 4.11
CA SER A 528 -10.07 20.91 3.44
C SER A 528 -8.94 21.58 2.64
N ALA A 529 -9.22 22.70 1.95
CA ALA A 529 -8.20 23.44 1.21
C ALA A 529 -7.08 23.98 2.12
N LYS A 530 -7.41 24.54 3.29
CA LYS A 530 -6.42 24.97 4.31
C LYS A 530 -5.55 23.80 4.77
N ARG A 531 -6.17 22.66 5.11
CA ARG A 531 -5.45 21.45 5.54
C ARG A 531 -4.47 20.96 4.47
N ILE A 532 -4.90 20.89 3.20
CA ILE A 532 -4.06 20.42 2.09
C ILE A 532 -2.97 21.45 1.75
N THR A 533 -3.22 22.74 1.95
CA THR A 533 -2.20 23.81 1.84
C THR A 533 -1.03 23.59 2.80
N ASN A 534 -1.29 23.21 4.06
CA ASN A 534 -0.21 22.87 5.00
C ASN A 534 0.58 21.61 4.54
N ILE A 535 -0.10 20.61 3.95
CA ILE A 535 0.56 19.44 3.35
C ILE A 535 1.42 19.83 2.14
N LEU A 536 0.94 20.74 1.29
CA LEU A 536 1.67 21.27 0.13
C LEU A 536 2.95 21.96 0.58
N LEU A 537 2.86 22.91 1.52
CA LEU A 537 4.02 23.65 2.01
C LEU A 537 5.05 22.72 2.70
N GLY A 538 4.60 21.76 3.51
CA GLY A 538 5.48 20.77 4.13
C GLY A 538 6.18 19.84 3.11
N GLY A 539 5.43 19.36 2.10
CA GLY A 539 5.97 18.54 1.02
C GLY A 539 6.95 19.31 0.12
N TRP A 540 6.61 20.57 -0.20
CA TRP A 540 7.46 21.50 -0.92
C TRP A 540 8.77 21.73 -0.17
N ALA A 541 8.69 22.07 1.12
CA ALA A 541 9.84 22.27 2.00
C ALA A 541 10.78 21.06 1.99
N GLN A 542 10.23 19.84 2.14
CA GLN A 542 10.99 18.60 2.12
C GLN A 542 11.66 18.32 0.75
N SER A 543 11.03 18.77 -0.34
CA SER A 543 11.53 18.60 -1.71
C SER A 543 12.63 19.60 -2.11
N ARG A 544 12.60 20.82 -1.54
CA ARG A 544 13.56 21.89 -1.83
C ARG A 544 14.73 21.95 -0.85
N ASN A 545 14.60 21.33 0.33
CA ASN A 545 15.62 21.27 1.38
C ASN A 545 16.94 20.65 0.87
N PRO A 546 18.02 21.45 0.73
CA PRO A 546 19.30 20.96 0.22
C PRO A 546 20.08 20.13 1.25
N ASN A 547 19.71 20.22 2.53
CA ASN A 547 20.48 19.69 3.64
C ASN A 547 20.22 18.18 3.86
N GLY A 548 19.23 17.60 3.18
CA GLY A 548 19.05 16.15 2.99
C GLY A 548 18.70 15.30 4.22
N GLY A 549 18.89 15.79 5.45
CA GLY A 549 18.74 15.02 6.69
C GLY A 549 18.15 15.82 7.85
N ALA A 550 18.40 15.33 9.08
CA ALA A 550 18.01 16.02 10.31
C ALA A 550 18.74 17.36 10.46
N LYS A 551 18.12 18.33 11.13
CA LYS A 551 18.81 19.56 11.56
C LYS A 551 19.90 19.17 12.58
N PRO A 552 21.10 19.80 12.56
CA PRO A 552 22.02 19.73 13.69
C PRO A 552 21.26 20.12 14.97
N SER A 553 21.39 19.29 16.00
CA SER A 553 20.74 19.50 17.29
C SER A 553 21.77 19.81 18.36
N MET A 554 21.40 20.68 19.30
CA MET A 554 22.15 20.82 20.54
C MET A 554 22.18 19.47 21.27
N PRO A 555 23.30 19.14 21.93
CA PRO A 555 23.43 17.90 22.67
C PRO A 555 22.62 17.92 23.96
N THR A 556 22.13 16.75 24.38
CA THR A 556 21.78 16.54 25.78
C THR A 556 23.05 16.62 26.63
N VAL A 557 22.95 17.17 27.85
CA VAL A 557 24.05 17.38 28.82
C VAL A 557 25.12 16.29 28.75
N GLY A 558 26.35 16.67 28.42
CA GLY A 558 27.53 15.78 28.36
C GLY A 558 27.86 15.17 26.99
N MET A 559 27.11 15.49 25.92
CA MET A 559 27.41 15.06 24.55
C MET A 559 27.93 16.22 23.69
N SER A 560 28.58 15.92 22.56
CA SER A 560 28.97 16.93 21.55
C SER A 560 27.85 17.23 20.56
N VAL A 561 27.83 18.43 19.96
CA VAL A 561 26.89 18.82 18.90
C VAL A 561 26.91 17.80 17.75
N TYR A 562 25.77 17.20 17.44
CA TYR A 562 25.68 16.24 16.34
C TYR A 562 25.61 16.97 14.99
N ILE A 563 26.68 16.86 14.21
CA ILE A 563 26.74 17.32 12.83
C ILE A 563 26.46 16.13 11.89
N PRO A 564 25.39 16.17 11.07
CA PRO A 564 25.12 15.11 10.11
C PRO A 564 26.21 15.07 9.02
N PRO A 565 26.43 13.91 8.40
CA PRO A 565 27.34 13.80 7.25
C PRO A 565 26.79 14.59 6.05
N ARG A 566 27.70 15.05 5.19
CA ARG A 566 27.37 15.81 3.97
C ARG A 566 26.27 15.09 3.17
N PRO A 567 25.17 15.76 2.78
CA PRO A 567 24.15 15.16 1.91
C PRO A 567 24.69 14.94 0.49
N SER A 568 24.12 13.98 -0.24
CA SER A 568 24.52 13.69 -1.62
C SER A 568 23.96 14.72 -2.61
N GLY A 569 24.82 15.14 -3.53
CA GLY A 569 24.52 16.11 -4.59
C GLY A 569 25.29 17.41 -4.47
N THR A 570 25.03 18.32 -5.41
CA THR A 570 25.60 19.66 -5.43
C THR A 570 25.06 20.48 -4.25
N PRO A 571 25.92 21.16 -3.45
CA PRO A 571 25.47 22.10 -2.43
C PRO A 571 24.53 23.17 -2.99
N LEU A 572 23.68 23.75 -2.13
CA LEU A 572 22.79 24.83 -2.56
C LEU A 572 23.61 26.05 -2.96
N THR A 573 23.57 26.42 -4.23
CA THR A 573 24.13 27.70 -4.68
C THR A 573 23.18 28.84 -4.30
N ARG A 574 23.73 30.03 -4.01
CA ARG A 574 22.93 31.23 -3.72
C ARG A 574 21.89 31.55 -4.80
N ALA A 575 22.20 31.27 -6.07
CA ALA A 575 21.25 31.40 -7.19
C ALA A 575 20.06 30.43 -7.07
N LYS A 576 20.30 29.17 -6.67
CA LYS A 576 19.25 28.16 -6.43
C LYS A 576 18.44 28.49 -5.17
N GLN A 577 19.06 29.05 -4.13
CA GLN A 577 18.35 29.60 -2.96
C GLN A 577 17.38 30.71 -3.36
N LYS A 578 17.84 31.72 -4.09
CA LYS A 578 16.99 32.82 -4.59
C LYS A 578 15.84 32.30 -5.49
N ARG A 579 16.08 31.25 -6.29
CA ARG A 579 15.01 30.58 -7.07
C ARG A 579 13.98 29.90 -6.17
N ASN A 580 14.42 29.13 -5.17
CA ASN A 580 13.53 28.47 -4.20
C ASN A 580 12.67 29.50 -3.45
N LEU A 581 13.25 30.62 -3.00
CA LEU A 581 12.53 31.68 -2.28
C LEU A 581 11.52 32.41 -3.18
N ARG A 582 11.85 32.67 -4.44
CA ARG A 582 10.89 33.21 -5.42
C ARG A 582 9.71 32.26 -5.64
N GLU A 583 9.97 30.97 -5.76
CA GLU A 583 8.94 29.94 -5.91
C GLU A 583 8.04 29.86 -4.66
N LEU A 584 8.61 29.96 -3.45
CA LEU A 584 7.86 30.03 -2.19
C LEU A 584 6.98 31.29 -2.13
N GLY A 585 7.54 32.45 -2.47
CA GLY A 585 6.79 33.71 -2.52
C GLY A 585 5.59 33.65 -3.46
N GLN A 586 5.78 33.08 -4.67
CA GLN A 586 4.70 32.87 -5.64
C GLN A 586 3.62 31.91 -5.13
N ILE A 587 3.99 30.84 -4.42
CA ILE A 587 3.03 29.92 -3.79
C ILE A 587 2.24 30.67 -2.70
N LEU A 588 2.91 31.40 -1.81
CA LEU A 588 2.24 32.13 -0.73
C LEU A 588 1.33 33.25 -1.27
N GLU A 589 1.74 33.97 -2.32
CA GLU A 589 0.92 35.01 -2.97
C GLU A 589 -0.35 34.46 -3.64
N ARG A 590 -0.30 33.21 -4.14
CA ARG A 590 -1.51 32.50 -4.61
C ARG A 590 -2.41 32.13 -3.43
N LEU A 591 -1.83 31.57 -2.36
CA LEU A 591 -2.57 31.15 -1.17
C LEU A 591 -3.25 32.30 -0.41
N THR A 592 -2.66 33.50 -0.37
CA THR A 592 -3.28 34.68 0.28
C THR A 592 -4.49 35.24 -0.46
N LYS A 593 -4.71 34.84 -1.72
CA LYS A 593 -5.89 35.23 -2.52
C LYS A 593 -7.07 34.28 -2.36
N LEU A 594 -6.93 33.21 -1.58
CA LEU A 594 -7.96 32.19 -1.40
C LEU A 594 -8.87 32.52 -0.21
N PRO A 595 -10.16 32.11 -0.26
CA PRO A 595 -11.11 32.29 0.84
C PRO A 595 -10.88 31.25 1.96
N ILE A 596 -9.64 31.16 2.46
CA ILE A 596 -9.20 30.26 3.53
C ILE A 596 -8.44 31.06 4.59
N ASP A 597 -8.43 30.59 5.84
CA ASP A 597 -7.51 31.15 6.83
C ASP A 597 -6.05 30.98 6.36
N PRO A 598 -5.13 31.86 6.78
CA PRO A 598 -3.71 31.71 6.49
C PRO A 598 -3.13 30.33 6.87
N PRO A 599 -2.12 29.84 6.12
CA PRO A 599 -1.41 28.61 6.47
C PRO A 599 -0.75 28.70 7.84
N GLU A 600 -0.47 27.55 8.46
CA GLU A 600 0.11 27.50 9.80
C GLU A 600 1.49 28.21 9.85
N PRO A 601 1.70 29.16 10.79
CA PRO A 601 2.97 29.87 10.99
C PRO A 601 4.22 28.99 10.89
N ARG A 602 4.21 27.86 11.61
CA ARG A 602 5.32 26.90 11.68
C ARG A 602 5.61 26.24 10.34
N THR A 603 4.58 26.04 9.53
CA THR A 603 4.69 25.41 8.21
C THR A 603 5.28 26.38 7.18
N ILE A 604 4.91 27.68 7.25
CA ILE A 604 5.54 28.74 6.44
C ILE A 604 7.02 28.88 6.83
N VAL A 605 7.35 28.91 8.14
CA VAL A 605 8.74 28.95 8.60
C VAL A 605 9.51 27.70 8.17
N ALA A 606 8.95 26.50 8.29
CA ALA A 606 9.58 25.27 7.81
C ALA A 606 9.84 25.28 6.29
N ALA A 607 8.96 25.88 5.48
CA ALA A 607 9.18 26.09 4.05
C ALA A 607 10.31 27.09 3.78
N PHE A 608 10.31 28.24 4.47
CA PHE A 608 11.40 29.21 4.39
C PHE A 608 12.76 28.60 4.76
N GLU A 609 12.83 27.85 5.87
CA GLU A 609 14.03 27.11 6.27
C GLU A 609 14.45 26.07 5.22
N GLY A 610 13.47 25.36 4.63
CA GLY A 610 13.69 24.38 3.57
C GLY A 610 14.21 25.01 2.26
N ALA A 611 14.03 26.31 2.05
CA ALA A 611 14.63 27.00 0.92
C ALA A 611 16.14 27.29 1.12
N HIS A 612 16.68 27.18 2.34
CA HIS A 612 18.01 27.66 2.75
C HIS A 612 19.06 26.56 3.00
N SER A 613 20.32 26.93 2.81
CA SER A 613 21.49 26.15 3.24
C SER A 613 21.72 26.27 4.76
N PHE A 614 22.15 25.20 5.42
CA PHE A 614 22.62 25.24 6.81
C PHE A 614 23.93 26.02 7.01
N ALA A 615 24.59 26.45 5.92
CA ALA A 615 25.83 27.23 5.94
C ALA A 615 25.63 28.74 5.64
N GLU A 616 24.45 29.20 5.23
CA GLU A 616 24.18 30.61 4.97
C GLU A 616 23.19 31.19 5.97
N VAL A 617 23.54 32.35 6.53
CA VAL A 617 22.66 33.14 7.40
C VAL A 617 21.57 33.82 6.57
N TYR A 618 20.35 33.90 7.11
CA TYR A 618 19.21 34.55 6.45
C TYR A 618 19.49 36.03 6.23
N LYS A 619 19.19 36.56 5.04
CA LYS A 619 19.33 37.99 4.78
C LYS A 619 17.99 38.71 5.01
N PRO A 620 17.99 39.96 5.51
CA PRO A 620 16.75 40.72 5.75
C PRO A 620 15.79 40.74 4.56
N ASP A 621 16.31 40.87 3.34
CA ASP A 621 15.50 40.90 2.12
C ASP A 621 14.85 39.54 1.81
N ASP A 622 15.54 38.42 2.07
CA ASP A 622 14.96 37.08 1.91
C ASP A 622 13.76 36.93 2.86
N ILE A 623 13.90 37.36 4.11
CA ILE A 623 12.85 37.31 5.15
C ILE A 623 11.68 38.22 4.76
N ARG A 624 11.96 39.48 4.39
CA ARG A 624 10.95 40.46 3.95
C ARG A 624 10.20 39.99 2.69
N SER A 625 10.86 39.26 1.80
CA SER A 625 10.23 38.74 0.56
C SER A 625 9.22 37.59 0.81
N VAL A 626 9.32 36.88 1.93
CA VAL A 626 8.46 35.72 2.25
C VAL A 626 7.44 36.03 3.34
N PHE A 627 7.83 36.78 4.38
CA PHE A 627 6.97 37.10 5.52
C PHE A 627 6.43 38.54 5.53
N GLY A 628 6.90 39.39 4.61
CA GLY A 628 6.58 40.81 4.60
C GLY A 628 7.32 41.60 5.71
N LYS A 629 6.72 42.70 6.15
CA LYS A 629 7.29 43.57 7.19
C LYS A 629 7.27 42.86 8.57
N PRO A 630 8.39 42.78 9.32
CA PRO A 630 8.47 42.07 10.59
C PRO A 630 7.40 42.50 11.62
N GLU A 631 7.08 43.78 11.67
CA GLU A 631 6.07 44.38 12.55
C GLU A 631 4.66 43.81 12.29
N LYS A 632 4.40 43.40 11.04
CA LYS A 632 3.12 42.82 10.59
C LYS A 632 3.09 41.29 10.66
N MET A 633 4.19 40.62 10.99
CA MET A 633 4.21 39.16 11.10
C MET A 633 3.33 38.68 12.27
N PRO A 634 2.60 37.55 12.11
CA PRO A 634 1.95 36.87 13.25
C PRO A 634 2.98 36.55 14.34
N VAL A 635 2.59 36.69 15.61
CA VAL A 635 3.51 36.50 16.75
C VAL A 635 4.16 35.13 16.73
N GLU A 636 3.37 34.08 16.49
CA GLU A 636 3.90 32.71 16.40
C GLU A 636 4.88 32.53 15.22
N SER A 637 4.63 33.17 14.07
CA SER A 637 5.55 33.12 12.92
C SER A 637 6.89 33.75 13.27
N LEU A 638 6.86 34.94 13.87
CA LEU A 638 8.07 35.67 14.26
C LEU A 638 8.82 34.91 15.35
N ALA A 639 8.15 34.50 16.44
CA ALA A 639 8.74 33.72 17.53
C ALA A 639 9.37 32.40 17.04
N THR A 640 8.71 31.70 16.11
CA THR A 640 9.24 30.46 15.51
C THR A 640 10.47 30.73 14.64
N LEU A 641 10.45 31.80 13.83
CA LEU A 641 11.57 32.19 12.97
C LEU A 641 12.81 32.58 13.81
N VAL A 642 12.65 33.49 14.79
CA VAL A 642 13.76 34.00 15.60
C VAL A 642 14.39 32.89 16.46
N ASN A 643 13.58 31.99 17.04
CA ASN A 643 14.09 30.83 17.76
C ASN A 643 14.88 29.87 16.85
N SER A 644 14.40 29.65 15.61
CA SER A 644 15.11 28.82 14.62
C SER A 644 16.44 29.46 14.20
N MET A 645 16.46 30.78 13.99
CA MET A 645 17.69 31.54 13.73
C MET A 645 18.69 31.42 14.89
N ARG A 646 18.25 31.65 16.13
CA ARG A 646 19.05 31.53 17.35
C ARG A 646 19.70 30.15 17.46
N GLN A 647 18.91 29.08 17.34
CA GLN A 647 19.41 27.70 17.33
C GLN A 647 20.48 27.45 16.25
N ARG A 648 20.35 28.06 15.07
CA ARG A 648 21.31 27.93 13.96
C ARG A 648 22.59 28.74 14.17
N LEU A 649 22.50 29.91 14.82
CA LEU A 649 23.66 30.73 15.23
C LEU A 649 24.51 30.03 16.30
N ALA A 650 23.86 29.26 17.18
CA ALA A 650 24.52 28.41 18.18
C ALA A 650 25.05 27.07 17.62
N THR A 651 24.49 26.57 16.51
CA THR A 651 24.88 25.28 15.91
C THR A 651 25.49 25.41 14.50
N SER A 652 24.65 25.35 13.46
CA SER A 652 25.07 25.06 12.09
C SER A 652 25.88 26.18 11.44
N TRP A 653 25.55 27.44 11.71
CA TRP A 653 26.16 28.58 11.00
C TRP A 653 27.59 28.85 11.46
N ARG A 654 27.88 28.68 12.76
CA ARG A 654 29.22 28.86 13.34
C ARG A 654 30.16 27.68 13.09
N ALA A 655 29.66 26.52 12.67
CA ALA A 655 30.42 25.28 12.56
C ALA A 655 31.27 25.22 11.25
N PRO A 656 32.62 25.20 11.32
CA PRO A 656 33.47 25.13 10.12
C PRO A 656 33.22 23.88 9.27
N GLN A 657 32.89 22.75 9.91
CA GLN A 657 32.55 21.51 9.22
C GLN A 657 31.32 21.66 8.30
N ILE A 658 30.27 22.36 8.73
CA ILE A 658 29.07 22.61 7.91
C ILE A 658 29.42 23.51 6.71
N GLN A 659 30.26 24.54 6.93
CA GLN A 659 30.73 25.44 5.88
C GLN A 659 31.55 24.69 4.80
N GLN A 660 32.43 23.77 5.22
CA GLN A 660 33.19 22.89 4.34
C GLN A 660 32.28 21.90 3.59
N GLN A 661 31.34 21.23 4.27
CA GLN A 661 30.38 20.31 3.65
C GLN A 661 29.52 21.00 2.58
N ALA A 662 29.10 22.25 2.83
CA ALA A 662 28.37 23.09 1.90
C ALA A 662 29.24 23.74 0.81
N GLY A 663 30.57 23.61 0.88
CA GLY A 663 31.49 24.11 -0.13
C GLY A 663 31.58 25.65 -0.21
N THR A 664 31.28 26.36 0.88
CA THR A 664 31.25 27.84 0.90
C THR A 664 32.63 28.49 0.77
N LYS A 665 33.71 27.71 0.94
CA LYS A 665 35.13 28.13 0.95
C LYS A 665 35.46 29.22 1.98
N ARG A 666 34.61 29.43 3.00
CA ARG A 666 34.84 30.45 4.03
C ARG A 666 35.91 30.04 5.03
N GLY A 667 36.85 30.93 5.31
CA GLY A 667 37.79 30.83 6.43
C GLY A 667 37.17 31.33 7.74
N GLU A 668 37.82 31.07 8.88
CA GLU A 668 37.32 31.44 10.22
C GLU A 668 36.89 32.92 10.36
N PRO A 669 37.64 33.92 9.86
CA PRO A 669 37.20 35.32 9.96
C PRO A 669 35.89 35.60 9.21
N GLN A 670 35.68 34.93 8.08
CA GLN A 670 34.46 35.07 7.26
C GLN A 670 33.27 34.33 7.89
N ILE A 671 33.52 33.23 8.61
CA ILE A 671 32.51 32.54 9.42
C ILE A 671 32.11 33.44 10.60
N LYS A 672 33.08 34.03 11.32
CA LYS A 672 32.83 34.99 12.41
C LYS A 672 31.99 36.18 11.94
N ALA A 673 32.34 36.79 10.81
CA ALA A 673 31.58 37.91 10.24
C ALA A 673 30.14 37.52 9.85
N GLU A 674 29.93 36.36 9.21
CA GLU A 674 28.58 35.90 8.85
C GLU A 674 27.73 35.57 10.08
N VAL A 675 28.31 34.99 11.15
CA VAL A 675 27.59 34.71 12.41
C VAL A 675 27.20 36.01 13.13
N LEU A 676 28.10 37.00 13.21
CA LEU A 676 27.80 38.30 13.81
C LEU A 676 26.66 39.01 13.06
N ALA A 677 26.74 39.11 11.74
CA ALA A 677 25.66 39.66 10.91
C ALA A 677 24.32 38.92 11.07
N GLY A 678 24.36 37.64 11.47
CA GLY A 678 23.18 36.86 11.79
C GLY A 678 22.57 37.17 13.15
N TYR A 679 23.39 37.48 14.16
CA TYR A 679 22.89 38.03 15.43
C TYR A 679 22.33 39.44 15.25
N ASP A 680 22.96 40.29 14.43
CA ASP A 680 22.44 41.62 14.09
C ASP A 680 21.06 41.51 13.43
N THR A 681 20.92 40.63 12.42
CA THR A 681 19.64 40.37 11.75
C THR A 681 18.59 39.79 12.72
N LEU A 682 18.99 38.89 13.61
CA LEU A 682 18.11 38.31 14.63
C LEU A 682 17.57 39.39 15.59
N LEU A 683 18.45 40.25 16.11
CA LEU A 683 18.08 41.33 17.01
C LEU A 683 17.25 42.41 16.31
N GLU A 684 17.55 42.77 15.05
CA GLU A 684 16.71 43.68 14.24
C GLU A 684 15.25 43.18 14.16
N LEU A 685 15.06 41.89 13.84
CA LEU A 685 13.74 41.28 13.72
C LEU A 685 12.97 41.24 15.05
N ILE A 686 13.66 40.88 16.14
CA ILE A 686 13.05 40.84 17.48
C ILE A 686 12.68 42.26 17.92
N ASN A 687 13.56 43.24 17.72
CA ASN A 687 13.33 44.65 18.07
C ASN A 687 12.16 45.24 17.27
N ALA A 688 12.06 44.96 15.96
CA ALA A 688 10.93 45.37 15.13
C ALA A 688 9.61 44.73 15.60
N GLY A 689 9.65 43.45 15.99
CA GLY A 689 8.51 42.75 16.59
C GLY A 689 8.05 43.37 17.92
N LEU A 690 8.98 43.58 18.84
CA LEU A 690 8.72 44.19 20.16
C LEU A 690 8.26 45.64 20.06
N LYS A 691 8.75 46.41 19.08
CA LYS A 691 8.26 47.78 18.81
C LYS A 691 6.77 47.81 18.47
N ALA A 692 6.26 46.76 17.82
CA ALA A 692 4.85 46.62 17.50
C ALA A 692 4.04 45.91 18.60
N LYS A 693 4.69 45.08 19.43
CA LYS A 693 4.08 44.13 20.38
C LYS A 693 4.97 43.97 21.63
N PRO A 694 5.06 45.00 22.49
CA PRO A 694 6.04 45.06 23.58
C PRO A 694 5.73 44.11 24.75
N ASP A 695 4.49 43.66 24.85
CA ASP A 695 3.93 42.79 25.90
C ASP A 695 4.19 41.28 25.68
N VAL A 696 4.74 40.91 24.52
CA VAL A 696 4.96 39.51 24.14
C VAL A 696 6.24 38.96 24.79
N TRP A 697 6.10 38.32 25.95
CA TRP A 697 7.23 37.72 26.69
C TRP A 697 8.07 36.75 25.86
N GLN A 698 7.49 36.03 24.89
CA GLN A 698 8.25 35.10 24.05
C GLN A 698 9.28 35.83 23.19
N LEU A 699 8.96 37.03 22.69
CA LEU A 699 9.88 37.83 21.90
C LEU A 699 10.94 38.47 22.81
N LYS A 700 10.55 38.96 24.00
CA LYS A 700 11.50 39.49 24.99
C LYS A 700 12.48 38.42 25.48
N LEU A 701 12.01 37.20 25.74
CA LEU A 701 12.85 36.06 26.11
C LEU A 701 13.87 35.70 25.02
N GLN A 702 13.46 35.73 23.75
CA GLN A 702 14.36 35.48 22.63
C GLN A 702 15.35 36.64 22.44
N GLN A 703 14.96 37.89 22.73
CA GLN A 703 15.87 39.05 22.76
C GLN A 703 16.97 38.86 23.81
N ALA A 704 16.57 38.47 25.02
CA ALA A 704 17.46 38.23 26.15
C ALA A 704 18.45 37.11 25.84
N ALA A 705 17.94 35.96 25.40
CA ALA A 705 18.77 34.80 25.08
C ALA A 705 19.70 35.08 23.90
N ALA A 706 19.25 35.75 22.83
CA ALA A 706 20.09 36.12 21.70
C ALA A 706 21.24 37.08 22.08
N ASN A 707 21.00 38.03 23.00
CA ASN A 707 22.07 38.88 23.54
C ASN A 707 23.08 38.06 24.36
N PHE A 708 22.62 37.09 25.16
CA PHE A 708 23.50 36.21 25.93
C PHE A 708 24.37 35.33 25.02
N ASP A 709 23.77 34.68 24.01
CA ASP A 709 24.51 33.85 23.04
C ASP A 709 25.53 34.68 22.22
N LEU A 710 25.20 35.95 21.92
CA LEU A 710 26.09 36.89 21.24
C LEU A 710 27.27 37.29 22.14
N ALA A 711 27.01 37.63 23.40
CA ALA A 711 28.04 37.96 24.39
C ALA A 711 29.05 36.81 24.53
N GLU A 712 28.58 35.61 24.83
CA GLU A 712 29.41 34.41 24.98
C GLU A 712 30.18 34.08 23.69
N TYR A 713 29.55 34.26 22.51
CA TYR A 713 30.25 34.07 21.24
C TYR A 713 31.35 35.11 21.00
N GLN A 714 31.10 36.38 21.27
CA GLN A 714 32.09 37.45 21.10
C GLN A 714 33.25 37.29 22.07
N TYR A 715 32.98 36.98 23.34
CA TYR A 715 34.00 36.69 24.35
C TYR A 715 34.87 35.49 23.98
N GLY A 716 34.25 34.36 23.58
CA GLY A 716 34.97 33.19 23.06
C GLY A 716 35.79 33.47 21.79
N ASN A 717 35.48 34.56 21.07
CA ASN A 717 36.22 35.06 19.91
C ASN A 717 37.13 36.27 20.23
N LYS A 718 37.51 36.44 21.50
CA LYS A 718 38.44 37.47 22.01
C LYS A 718 38.03 38.91 21.66
N ALA A 719 36.75 39.23 21.80
CA ALA A 719 36.29 40.61 21.80
C ALA A 719 36.65 41.32 23.12
N GLU A 720 36.66 42.66 23.10
CA GLU A 720 36.87 43.48 24.30
C GLU A 720 35.81 43.21 25.37
N LEU A 721 36.23 43.29 26.64
CA LEU A 721 35.37 42.97 27.80
C LEU A 721 34.13 43.87 27.86
N GLU A 722 34.24 45.14 27.44
CA GLU A 722 33.12 46.09 27.36
C GLU A 722 31.98 45.58 26.44
N VAL A 723 32.34 44.93 25.34
CA VAL A 723 31.36 44.37 24.38
C VAL A 723 30.63 43.18 25.00
N TYR A 724 31.36 42.33 25.74
CA TYR A 724 30.77 41.22 26.49
C TYR A 724 29.80 41.73 27.57
N VAL A 725 30.25 42.66 28.42
CA VAL A 725 29.44 43.23 29.52
C VAL A 725 28.15 43.84 28.98
N LYS A 726 28.23 44.69 27.95
CA LYS A 726 27.07 45.34 27.33
C LYS A 726 25.98 44.35 26.90
N HIS A 727 26.34 43.30 26.16
CA HIS A 727 25.35 42.31 25.71
C HIS A 727 24.87 41.40 26.86
N ARG A 728 25.74 41.09 27.82
CA ARG A 728 25.37 40.31 29.01
C ARG A 728 24.37 41.05 29.91
N GLU A 729 24.56 42.35 30.15
CA GLU A 729 23.65 43.17 30.96
C GLU A 729 22.27 43.26 30.29
N ALA A 730 22.22 43.60 28.99
CA ALA A 730 20.98 43.63 28.20
C ALA A 730 20.26 42.27 28.19
N ALA A 731 21.00 41.16 28.23
CA ALA A 731 20.40 39.83 28.36
C ALA A 731 19.75 39.61 29.73
N PHE A 732 20.42 39.97 30.82
CA PHE A 732 19.91 39.74 32.19
C PHE A 732 18.72 40.65 32.52
N GLU A 733 18.75 41.91 32.07
CA GLU A 733 17.59 42.81 32.12
C GLU A 733 16.41 42.22 31.31
N GLY A 734 16.67 41.79 30.07
CA GLY A 734 15.66 41.20 29.21
C GLY A 734 15.04 39.90 29.75
N PHE A 735 15.81 39.06 30.45
CA PHE A 735 15.28 37.87 31.13
C PHE A 735 14.36 38.25 32.29
N SER A 736 14.71 39.28 33.06
CA SER A 736 13.87 39.81 34.15
C SER A 736 12.54 40.36 33.63
N GLU A 737 12.58 41.19 32.58
CA GLU A 737 11.37 41.69 31.90
C GLU A 737 10.51 40.55 31.33
N ALA A 738 11.13 39.57 30.67
CA ALA A 738 10.41 38.41 30.13
C ALA A 738 9.73 37.58 31.23
N ALA A 739 10.37 37.43 32.40
CA ALA A 739 9.78 36.77 33.56
C ALA A 739 8.59 37.55 34.15
N ALA A 740 8.69 38.88 34.23
CA ALA A 740 7.59 39.73 34.66
C ALA A 740 6.39 39.63 33.70
N LEU A 741 6.60 39.80 32.40
CA LEU A 741 5.56 39.65 31.37
C LEU A 741 4.92 38.26 31.37
N TYR A 742 5.72 37.20 31.52
CA TYR A 742 5.22 35.82 31.60
C TYR A 742 4.37 35.58 32.86
N THR A 743 4.77 36.13 34.00
CA THR A 743 4.00 36.03 35.26
C THR A 743 2.68 36.79 35.15
N LEU A 744 2.70 37.98 34.53
CA LEU A 744 1.50 38.76 34.25
C LEU A 744 0.53 38.00 33.34
N GLN A 745 1.01 37.39 32.25
CA GLN A 745 0.14 36.59 31.36
C GLN A 745 -0.42 35.34 32.08
N THR A 746 0.43 34.57 32.77
CA THR A 746 0.00 33.29 33.38
C THR A 746 -0.89 33.45 34.61
N SER A 747 -0.94 34.64 35.23
CA SER A 747 -1.93 34.95 36.26
C SER A 747 -3.37 35.12 35.71
N VAL A 748 -3.53 35.31 34.40
CA VAL A 748 -4.82 35.59 33.73
C VAL A 748 -5.24 34.47 32.77
N THR A 749 -4.31 33.67 32.23
CA THR A 749 -4.60 32.57 31.30
C THR A 749 -4.63 31.19 31.98
N ALA A 750 -5.59 30.35 31.59
CA ALA A 750 -5.68 28.95 32.05
C ALA A 750 -4.71 27.99 31.33
N ASP A 751 -3.67 28.51 30.70
CA ASP A 751 -2.69 27.73 29.94
C ASP A 751 -1.75 26.95 30.87
N LYS A 752 -1.16 25.87 30.35
CA LYS A 752 -0.14 25.13 31.10
C LYS A 752 1.10 26.01 31.28
N PRO A 753 1.59 26.22 32.52
CA PRO A 753 2.79 27.01 32.74
C PRO A 753 4.02 26.35 32.08
N SER A 754 4.81 27.18 31.42
CA SER A 754 6.12 26.83 30.85
C SER A 754 7.23 27.25 31.80
N VAL A 755 8.15 26.33 32.12
CA VAL A 755 9.35 26.65 32.92
C VAL A 755 10.44 27.37 32.11
N LEU A 756 10.26 27.51 30.79
CA LEU A 756 11.31 27.92 29.86
C LEU A 756 11.95 29.27 30.19
N VAL A 757 11.17 30.28 30.61
CA VAL A 757 11.69 31.61 30.96
C VAL A 757 12.72 31.53 32.08
N PHE A 758 12.34 30.88 33.18
CA PHE A 758 13.20 30.70 34.35
C PHE A 758 14.36 29.73 34.08
N GLN A 759 14.15 28.70 33.26
CA GLN A 759 15.19 27.76 32.87
C GLN A 759 16.30 28.41 32.04
N LEU A 760 15.94 29.22 31.02
CA LEU A 760 16.94 29.93 30.21
C LEU A 760 17.69 30.98 31.03
N TRP A 761 16.99 31.71 31.90
CA TRP A 761 17.65 32.67 32.80
C TRP A 761 18.60 31.98 33.79
N PHE A 762 18.20 30.85 34.36
CA PHE A 762 19.05 30.03 35.24
C PHE A 762 20.30 29.52 34.49
N ASN A 763 20.14 29.01 33.27
CA ASN A 763 21.27 28.53 32.46
C ASN A 763 22.24 29.67 32.09
N ALA A 764 21.73 30.87 31.82
CA ALA A 764 22.56 32.07 31.62
C ALA A 764 23.33 32.50 32.89
N ASN A 765 22.74 32.33 34.08
CA ASN A 765 23.45 32.54 35.35
C ASN A 765 24.60 31.55 35.58
N LEU A 766 24.52 30.33 35.02
CA LEU A 766 25.59 29.34 35.07
C LEU A 766 26.69 29.57 34.02
N GLY A 767 26.61 30.62 33.18
CA GLY A 767 27.53 30.82 32.07
C GLY A 767 27.33 29.87 30.89
N ALA A 768 26.23 29.12 30.86
CA ALA A 768 26.04 27.97 29.97
C ALA A 768 25.07 28.29 28.82
N SER A 769 25.57 29.04 27.82
CA SER A 769 24.82 29.33 26.59
C SER A 769 24.48 28.05 25.81
N ASP A 770 25.31 27.01 25.89
CA ASP A 770 25.10 25.71 25.27
C ASP A 770 23.98 24.87 25.92
N LEU A 771 23.72 25.05 27.23
CA LEU A 771 22.59 24.42 27.93
C LEU A 771 21.23 25.07 27.64
N SER A 772 21.17 26.15 26.86
CA SER A 772 20.03 27.09 26.77
C SER A 772 19.05 26.84 25.60
N TYR A 773 18.76 25.56 25.27
CA TYR A 773 18.03 25.15 24.05
C TYR A 773 17.07 23.97 24.19
#